data_AF-A0A7I7MCN3-F1
#
_entry.id   AF-A0A7I7MCN3-F1
#
_cell.length_a   1.000
_cell.length_b   1.000
_cell.length_c   1.000
_cell.angle_alpha   90.00
_cell.angle_beta   90.00
_cell.angle_gamma   90.00
#
_symmetry.space_group_name_H-M   'P 1'
#
loop_
_entity.id
_entity.type
_entity.pdbx_description
1 polymer ?
#
loop_
_entity_poly.entity_id
_entity_poly.type
_entity_poly.pdbx_seq_one_letter_code
_entity_poly.pdbx_strand_id
1 'polypeptide(L)'
;MAEKADQSEQLDVHSRNLVFTAVVLGMLLAALDQTIVATALPTVVADLGGAGHQAWVVTSYLLASTIVTAVVGKLGDIFGRKKIFQVAVLLFLLGSVLCGLAQSMGMLVASRALQGMGGGAITVTAVAVIGEVIPLRERGRYQGALGAVFGVTTVIGPLLGGLFTDHLTWRWAFWINVPVAVVVLGIAAVALPELARTARPVLDYAGIVLVGLGAAGLTLATSWGGTTYPWGSATIIGLFVVSVAVLVAFVVVERRAAEPVLPIRLFGNPVFTVCCVLSFVVGFAMLGALTFLPTFMQFVDGVSATTSGLRTLPMVLGLLVTSLGSGVIVGRTGRYKIFPIAGTAIMALGFVLLSRMDADTSTLVQSLYLLVLGAGIGLSMQVLVLVVQNTVDFTDLGVATSGVTFFRTIGSSFGAAIFGSMFANFLDNRLPAAMASSGAPPEAATSPQALHRLPQDVAAPIIDAYADSLSRVFLFAAPFAVVGLILALFLKQVPLRDAAAAGSTDLGEGFGMPTTASPEKLLEVAIGRILQRSHGVDLDAVTRASRSRLDPARLWALIQVYRYASVTGTADLDAIADERRVPRQILEPTFDRLVAGGYATSAGGAFSLTAAGAAEVNSARDVVATWITEMLAQSTEFEGRPDRLQVQGALDRLARSVLLERRTPREETRPMKIGAPPRPPVSDLETTRMRSLSAPPMASPRMSDPPTRPFRPRAAMPPRPEPPARYPDRGPLR
;
A
#
# COMPACT_ATOMS: atom_id res chain seq x y z
N MET A 1 1.72 -21.98 14.38
CA MET A 1 1.72 -21.13 13.15
C MET A 1 0.44 -21.31 12.34
N ALA A 2 -0.06 -22.54 12.12
CA ALA A 2 -1.35 -22.78 11.47
C ALA A 2 -2.55 -22.13 12.21
N GLU A 3 -2.54 -22.15 13.54
CA GLU A 3 -3.56 -21.53 14.39
C GLU A 3 -3.56 -19.98 14.35
N LYS A 4 -2.42 -19.37 13.99
CA LYS A 4 -2.28 -17.91 13.84
C LYS A 4 -2.83 -17.39 12.50
N ALA A 5 -2.80 -18.22 11.46
CA ALA A 5 -3.41 -17.89 10.17
C ALA A 5 -4.94 -17.90 10.27
N ASP A 6 -5.48 -18.88 11.01
CA ASP A 6 -6.92 -19.06 11.23
C ASP A 6 -7.57 -17.91 12.04
N GLN A 7 -6.85 -17.34 13.03
CA GLN A 7 -7.34 -16.19 13.79
C GLN A 7 -7.34 -14.86 13.01
N SER A 8 -6.41 -14.66 12.08
CA SER A 8 -6.42 -13.48 11.19
C SER A 8 -7.47 -13.57 10.08
N GLU A 9 -7.97 -14.78 9.80
CA GLU A 9 -9.02 -15.06 8.82
C GLU A 9 -10.44 -14.87 9.40
N GLN A 10 -10.57 -14.62 10.72
CA GLN A 10 -11.85 -14.50 11.44
C GLN A 10 -12.23 -13.07 11.89
N LEU A 11 -11.56 -12.02 11.40
CA LEU A 11 -12.10 -10.67 11.59
C LEU A 11 -13.16 -10.40 10.53
N ASP A 12 -14.41 -10.28 10.97
CA ASP A 12 -15.54 -9.87 10.13
C ASP A 12 -15.17 -8.61 9.32
N VAL A 13 -15.61 -8.57 8.06
CA VAL A 13 -15.32 -7.49 7.10
C VAL A 13 -15.72 -6.12 7.69
N HIS A 14 -16.77 -6.11 8.51
CA HIS A 14 -17.24 -4.92 9.22
C HIS A 14 -16.20 -4.41 10.24
N SER A 15 -15.66 -5.29 11.08
CA SER A 15 -14.62 -4.97 12.06
C SER A 15 -13.35 -4.45 11.38
N ARG A 16 -12.96 -5.03 10.24
CA ARG A 16 -11.79 -4.60 9.46
C ARG A 16 -11.95 -3.17 8.91
N ASN A 17 -13.14 -2.84 8.40
CA ASN A 17 -13.45 -1.50 7.91
C ASN A 17 -13.49 -0.46 9.04
N LEU A 18 -13.99 -0.84 10.22
CA LEU A 18 -13.97 0.04 11.40
C LEU A 18 -12.54 0.32 11.88
N VAL A 19 -11.68 -0.70 11.95
CA VAL A 19 -10.25 -0.51 12.26
C VAL A 19 -9.61 0.43 11.26
N PHE A 20 -9.83 0.20 9.97
CA PHE A 20 -9.28 1.07 8.94
C PHE A 20 -9.78 2.51 9.07
N THR A 21 -11.05 2.71 9.38
CA THR A 21 -11.64 4.03 9.60
C THR A 21 -10.97 4.74 10.79
N ALA A 22 -10.75 4.05 11.91
CA ALA A 22 -10.04 4.62 13.06
C ALA A 22 -8.60 5.02 12.70
N VAL A 23 -7.90 4.18 11.96
CA VAL A 23 -6.51 4.44 11.52
C VAL A 23 -6.45 5.64 10.57
N VAL A 24 -7.34 5.69 9.58
CA VAL A 24 -7.47 6.81 8.64
C VAL A 24 -7.78 8.11 9.37
N LEU A 25 -8.77 8.10 10.25
CA LEU A 25 -9.15 9.29 11.01
C LEU A 25 -8.02 9.74 11.95
N GLY A 26 -7.27 8.81 12.56
CA GLY A 26 -6.09 9.13 13.35
C GLY A 26 -4.99 9.79 12.50
N MET A 27 -4.69 9.24 11.33
CA MET A 27 -3.71 9.85 10.42
C MET A 27 -4.17 11.21 9.88
N LEU A 28 -5.46 11.33 9.54
CA LEU A 28 -6.09 12.60 9.16
C LEU A 28 -5.85 13.65 10.25
N LEU A 29 -6.14 13.29 11.51
CA LEU A 29 -5.95 14.16 12.67
C LEU A 29 -4.51 14.68 12.78
N ALA A 30 -3.54 13.77 12.74
CA ALA A 30 -2.12 14.10 12.89
C ALA A 30 -1.59 14.97 11.74
N ALA A 31 -2.01 14.69 10.50
CA ALA A 31 -1.58 15.44 9.33
C ALA A 31 -2.28 16.82 9.22
N LEU A 32 -3.56 16.91 9.61
CA LEU A 32 -4.39 18.12 9.47
C LEU A 32 -3.93 19.18 10.46
N ASP A 33 -3.56 18.77 11.65
CA ASP A 33 -3.00 19.65 12.67
C ASP A 33 -1.67 20.31 12.23
N GLN A 34 -0.78 19.58 11.57
CA GLN A 34 0.48 20.16 11.06
C GLN A 34 0.21 21.29 10.05
N THR A 35 -0.78 21.08 9.18
CA THR A 35 -1.05 21.98 8.06
C THR A 35 -1.94 23.17 8.44
N ILE A 36 -2.93 22.98 9.31
CA ILE A 36 -3.75 24.07 9.86
C ILE A 36 -2.88 25.04 10.67
N VAL A 37 -2.06 24.52 11.60
CA VAL A 37 -1.27 25.35 12.50
C VAL A 37 -0.27 26.21 11.73
N ALA A 38 0.31 25.67 10.66
CA ALA A 38 1.22 26.43 9.79
C ALA A 38 0.56 27.69 9.22
N THR A 39 -0.72 27.62 8.82
CA THR A 39 -1.47 28.79 8.32
C THR A 39 -1.97 29.72 9.42
N ALA A 40 -2.27 29.20 10.60
CA ALA A 40 -2.77 30.01 11.72
C ALA A 40 -1.66 30.72 12.50
N LEU A 41 -0.40 30.33 12.30
CA LEU A 41 0.75 30.77 13.08
C LEU A 41 0.93 32.29 13.18
N PRO A 42 0.78 33.09 12.10
CA PRO A 42 0.91 34.55 12.19
C PRO A 42 -0.12 35.18 13.14
N THR A 43 -1.37 34.72 13.08
CA THR A 43 -2.46 35.20 13.93
C THR A 43 -2.26 34.81 15.40
N VAL A 44 -1.71 33.61 15.65
CA VAL A 44 -1.37 33.14 17.00
C VAL A 44 -0.33 34.05 17.65
N VAL A 45 0.69 34.48 16.90
CA VAL A 45 1.74 35.38 17.38
C VAL A 45 1.20 36.78 17.64
N ALA A 46 0.25 37.25 16.81
CA ALA A 46 -0.42 38.52 17.04
C ALA A 46 -1.26 38.53 18.33
N ASP A 47 -1.92 37.43 18.68
CA ASP A 47 -2.79 37.33 19.88
C ASP A 47 -2.00 37.04 21.18
N LEU A 48 -1.03 36.12 21.14
CA LEU A 48 -0.27 35.69 22.34
C LEU A 48 1.03 36.49 22.57
N GLY A 49 1.46 37.28 21.59
CA GLY A 49 2.77 37.94 21.59
C GLY A 49 3.94 36.94 21.50
N GLY A 50 5.17 37.45 21.64
CA GLY A 50 6.37 36.61 21.65
C GLY A 50 6.81 36.11 20.27
N ALA A 51 6.97 37.02 19.31
CA ALA A 51 7.46 36.72 17.95
C ALA A 51 8.75 35.87 17.93
N GLY A 52 9.63 36.04 18.92
CA GLY A 52 10.85 35.23 19.08
C GLY A 52 10.61 33.73 19.34
N HIS A 53 9.39 33.33 19.73
CA HIS A 53 9.00 31.94 19.97
C HIS A 53 8.09 31.36 18.87
N GLN A 54 7.83 32.09 17.79
CA GLN A 54 7.00 31.62 16.67
C GLN A 54 7.51 30.30 16.07
N ALA A 55 8.82 30.24 15.80
CA ALA A 55 9.45 29.04 15.23
C ALA A 55 9.26 27.82 16.13
N TRP A 56 9.26 28.02 17.45
CA TRP A 56 9.13 26.94 18.43
C TRP A 56 7.77 26.23 18.39
N VAL A 57 6.71 26.86 17.91
CA VAL A 57 5.38 26.23 17.80
C VAL A 57 5.39 25.06 16.81
N VAL A 58 6.14 25.19 15.72
CA VAL A 58 6.31 24.14 14.70
C VAL A 58 7.47 23.22 15.09
N THR A 59 8.61 23.78 15.51
CA THR A 59 9.80 23.01 15.85
C THR A 59 9.56 22.07 17.02
N SER A 60 8.88 22.49 18.09
CA SER A 60 8.60 21.61 19.25
C SER A 60 7.76 20.39 18.88
N TYR A 61 6.74 20.58 18.04
CA TYR A 61 5.92 19.48 17.53
C TYR A 61 6.75 18.53 16.66
N LEU A 62 7.51 19.05 15.69
CA LEU A 62 8.35 18.22 14.80
C LEU A 62 9.41 17.46 15.60
N LEU A 63 10.03 18.11 16.58
CA LEU A 63 11.03 17.53 17.46
C LEU A 63 10.45 16.36 18.26
N ALA A 64 9.34 16.60 18.96
CA ALA A 64 8.65 15.59 19.75
C ALA A 64 8.14 14.43 18.88
N SER A 65 7.54 14.74 17.72
CA SER A 65 7.09 13.75 16.75
C SER A 65 8.23 12.89 16.25
N THR A 66 9.39 13.48 15.94
CA THR A 66 10.57 12.75 15.43
C THR A 66 11.12 11.80 16.48
N ILE A 67 11.27 12.25 17.74
CA ILE A 67 11.73 11.41 18.85
C ILE A 67 10.78 10.23 19.04
N VAL A 68 9.47 10.51 19.14
CA VAL A 68 8.47 9.49 19.44
C VAL A 68 8.28 8.51 18.27
N THR A 69 8.41 8.95 17.03
CA THR A 69 8.37 8.09 15.83
C THR A 69 9.41 6.97 15.91
N ALA A 70 10.63 7.28 16.37
CA ALA A 70 11.69 6.27 16.53
C ALA A 70 11.38 5.29 17.68
N VAL A 71 10.77 5.78 18.77
CA VAL A 71 10.47 4.99 19.98
C VAL A 71 9.27 4.06 19.77
N VAL A 72 8.20 4.58 19.17
CA VAL A 72 6.86 3.95 19.15
C VAL A 72 6.79 2.72 18.27
N GLY A 73 7.63 2.63 17.23
CA GLY A 73 7.72 1.44 16.38
C GLY A 73 7.89 0.16 17.20
N LYS A 74 8.80 0.20 18.19
CA LYS A 74 9.11 -0.93 19.07
C LYS A 74 8.20 -1.01 20.30
N LEU A 75 7.75 0.12 20.87
CA LEU A 75 6.76 0.11 21.96
C LEU A 75 5.45 -0.58 21.52
N GLY A 76 5.04 -0.39 20.27
CA GLY A 76 3.88 -1.06 19.67
C GLY A 76 3.97 -2.57 19.69
N ASP A 77 5.17 -3.12 19.47
CA ASP A 77 5.43 -4.56 19.46
C ASP A 77 5.37 -5.16 20.88
N ILE A 78 5.71 -4.37 21.90
CA ILE A 78 5.84 -4.80 23.30
C ILE A 78 4.51 -4.67 24.06
N PHE A 79 3.93 -3.47 24.04
CA PHE A 79 2.73 -3.13 24.82
C PHE A 79 1.43 -3.48 24.09
N GLY A 80 1.53 -3.86 22.81
CA GLY A 80 0.43 -4.13 21.91
C GLY A 80 0.01 -2.85 21.17
N ARG A 81 -0.14 -2.96 19.85
CA ARG A 81 -0.41 -1.81 18.98
C ARG A 81 -1.72 -1.10 19.30
N LYS A 82 -2.75 -1.82 19.78
CA LYS A 82 -4.01 -1.22 20.24
C LYS A 82 -3.78 -0.18 21.35
N LYS A 83 -3.07 -0.55 22.40
CA LYS A 83 -2.83 0.32 23.56
C LYS A 83 -1.97 1.51 23.19
N ILE A 84 -0.93 1.28 22.39
CA ILE A 84 -0.06 2.36 21.93
C ILE A 84 -0.80 3.33 21.02
N PHE A 85 -1.66 2.85 20.11
CA PHE A 85 -2.50 3.73 19.28
C PHE A 85 -3.46 4.57 20.14
N GLN A 86 -4.13 3.97 21.12
CA GLN A 86 -5.03 4.70 22.02
C GLN A 86 -4.29 5.74 22.87
N VAL A 87 -3.13 5.39 23.44
CA VAL A 87 -2.30 6.33 24.21
C VAL A 87 -1.82 7.46 23.31
N ALA A 88 -1.43 7.17 22.07
CA ALA A 88 -1.02 8.18 21.10
C ALA A 88 -2.15 9.18 20.79
N VAL A 89 -3.35 8.69 20.52
CA VAL A 89 -4.53 9.54 20.28
C VAL A 89 -4.91 10.33 21.53
N LEU A 90 -4.81 9.73 22.72
CA LEU A 90 -5.07 10.41 23.98
C LEU A 90 -4.07 11.54 24.24
N LEU A 91 -2.77 11.30 24.06
CA LEU A 91 -1.73 12.32 24.17
C LEU A 91 -1.95 13.46 23.17
N PHE A 92 -2.32 13.13 21.94
CA PHE A 92 -2.66 14.12 20.93
C PHE A 92 -3.90 14.95 21.31
N LEU A 93 -4.94 14.31 21.84
CA LEU A 93 -6.16 14.94 22.32
C LEU A 93 -5.86 15.91 23.47
N LEU A 94 -5.12 15.46 24.49
CA LEU A 94 -4.65 16.29 25.60
C LEU A 94 -3.84 17.48 25.11
N GLY A 95 -2.88 17.24 24.21
CA GLY A 95 -2.09 18.30 23.58
C GLY A 95 -2.96 19.32 22.82
N SER A 96 -3.95 18.85 22.06
CA SER A 96 -4.89 19.73 21.33
C SER A 96 -5.72 20.59 22.28
N VAL A 97 -6.27 20.00 23.35
CA VAL A 97 -7.04 20.75 24.35
C VAL A 97 -6.17 21.81 25.04
N LEU A 98 -4.94 21.45 25.42
CA LEU A 98 -4.01 22.38 26.05
C LEU A 98 -3.57 23.51 25.08
N CYS A 99 -3.42 23.22 23.79
CA CYS A 99 -3.16 24.25 22.78
C CYS A 99 -4.35 25.21 22.61
N GLY A 100 -5.58 24.69 22.58
CA GLY A 100 -6.80 25.50 22.51
C GLY A 100 -7.02 26.39 23.74
N LEU A 101 -6.51 25.97 24.91
CA LEU A 101 -6.55 26.71 26.16
C LEU A 101 -5.29 27.57 26.42
N ALA A 102 -4.33 27.61 25.47
CA ALA A 102 -3.07 28.29 25.70
C ALA A 102 -3.26 29.80 25.89
N GLN A 103 -2.67 30.32 26.97
CA GLN A 103 -2.68 31.75 27.34
C GLN A 103 -1.32 32.43 27.14
N SER A 104 -0.27 31.67 26.85
CA SER A 104 1.06 32.19 26.57
C SER A 104 1.75 31.36 25.49
N MET A 105 2.70 31.97 24.78
CA MET A 105 3.46 31.30 23.74
C MET A 105 4.26 30.09 24.31
N GLY A 106 4.80 30.21 25.53
CA GLY A 106 5.48 29.10 26.20
C GLY A 106 4.56 27.92 26.51
N MET A 107 3.34 28.19 26.97
CA MET A 107 2.33 27.15 27.19
C MET A 107 1.93 26.48 25.87
N LEU A 108 1.77 27.26 24.80
CA LEU A 108 1.49 26.74 23.47
C LEU A 108 2.61 25.82 22.97
N VAL A 109 3.88 26.24 23.10
CA VAL A 109 5.05 25.44 22.69
C VAL A 109 5.14 24.14 23.49
N ALA A 110 4.93 24.18 24.82
CA ALA A 110 4.93 22.97 25.64
C ALA A 110 3.77 22.01 25.26
N SER A 111 2.59 22.58 24.99
CA SER A 111 1.41 21.82 24.55
C SER A 111 1.61 21.21 23.16
N ARG A 112 2.29 21.92 22.25
CA ARG A 112 2.68 21.44 20.92
C ARG A 112 3.70 20.31 20.98
N ALA A 113 4.65 20.35 21.92
CA ALA A 113 5.54 19.23 22.16
C ALA A 113 4.75 17.98 22.57
N LEU A 114 3.83 18.10 23.54
CA LEU A 114 2.96 16.99 23.96
C LEU A 114 2.09 16.46 22.80
N GLN A 115 1.51 17.36 22.01
CA GLN A 115 0.70 17.02 20.85
C GLN A 115 1.53 16.32 19.76
N GLY A 116 2.78 16.77 19.53
CA GLY A 116 3.73 16.16 18.60
C GLY A 116 4.11 14.73 18.98
N MET A 117 4.26 14.44 20.28
CA MET A 117 4.43 13.07 20.76
C MET A 117 3.27 12.18 20.30
N GLY A 118 2.03 12.65 20.47
CA GLY A 118 0.84 11.94 20.01
C GLY A 118 0.83 11.78 18.48
N GLY A 119 1.09 12.85 17.72
CA GLY A 119 1.01 12.85 16.25
C GLY A 119 2.01 11.91 15.59
N GLY A 120 3.25 11.91 16.05
CA GLY A 120 4.29 10.96 15.60
C GLY A 120 3.93 9.52 15.93
N ALA A 121 3.46 9.27 17.17
CA ALA A 121 3.03 7.95 17.61
C ALA A 121 1.83 7.41 16.81
N ILE A 122 0.84 8.25 16.53
CA ILE A 122 -0.33 7.91 15.70
C ILE A 122 0.13 7.49 14.31
N THR A 123 0.99 8.29 13.67
CA THR A 123 1.44 8.05 12.28
C THR A 123 2.16 6.71 12.14
N VAL A 124 3.07 6.38 13.06
CA VAL A 124 3.81 5.11 13.02
C VAL A 124 2.90 3.93 13.34
N THR A 125 2.10 4.05 14.41
CA THR A 125 1.24 2.96 14.86
C THR A 125 0.12 2.67 13.86
N ALA A 126 -0.39 3.69 13.19
CA ALA A 126 -1.39 3.58 12.12
C ALA A 126 -0.93 2.65 10.99
N VAL A 127 0.25 2.92 10.43
CA VAL A 127 0.83 2.10 9.35
C VAL A 127 1.07 0.66 9.83
N ALA A 128 1.49 0.51 11.08
CA ALA A 128 1.77 -0.80 11.67
C ALA A 128 0.51 -1.63 11.94
N VAL A 129 -0.58 -1.01 12.45
CA VAL A 129 -1.88 -1.67 12.68
C VAL A 129 -2.48 -2.18 11.36
N ILE A 130 -2.37 -1.41 10.27
CA ILE A 130 -2.77 -1.89 8.93
C ILE A 130 -1.95 -3.13 8.54
N GLY A 131 -0.65 -3.12 8.86
CA GLY A 131 0.25 -4.25 8.67
C GLY A 131 -0.07 -5.48 9.52
N GLU A 132 -1.02 -5.43 10.44
CA GLU A 132 -1.44 -6.60 11.24
C GLU A 132 -2.87 -7.03 10.94
N VAL A 133 -3.79 -6.06 10.84
CA VAL A 133 -5.22 -6.33 10.70
C VAL A 133 -5.62 -6.58 9.24
N ILE A 134 -4.90 -6.00 8.28
CA ILE A 134 -5.23 -6.13 6.87
C ILE A 134 -4.44 -7.28 6.23
N PRO A 135 -5.11 -8.22 5.54
CA PRO A 135 -4.43 -9.26 4.77
C PRO A 135 -3.47 -8.66 3.75
N LEU A 136 -2.30 -9.27 3.55
CA LEU A 136 -1.22 -8.77 2.68
C LEU A 136 -1.68 -8.41 1.26
N ARG A 137 -2.66 -9.14 0.72
CA ARG A 137 -3.24 -8.92 -0.61
C ARG A 137 -3.97 -7.59 -0.74
N GLU A 138 -4.62 -7.14 0.33
CA GLU A 138 -5.40 -5.91 0.31
C GLU A 138 -4.59 -4.71 0.83
N ARG A 139 -3.46 -4.92 1.51
CA ARG A 139 -2.71 -3.88 2.24
C ARG A 139 -2.42 -2.63 1.44
N GLY A 140 -1.92 -2.76 0.22
CA GLY A 140 -1.57 -1.55 -0.51
C GLY A 140 -2.80 -0.77 -1.00
N ARG A 141 -4.01 -1.37 -1.13
CA ARG A 141 -5.26 -0.61 -1.35
C ARG A 141 -5.50 0.33 -0.18
N TYR A 142 -5.34 -0.19 1.04
CA TYR A 142 -5.48 0.58 2.27
C TYR A 142 -4.33 1.57 2.48
N GLN A 143 -3.09 1.24 2.12
CA GLN A 143 -1.96 2.19 2.14
C GLN A 143 -2.06 3.28 1.06
N GLY A 144 -2.61 2.96 -0.11
CA GLY A 144 -2.96 3.93 -1.14
C GLY A 144 -4.03 4.89 -0.66
N ALA A 145 -5.02 4.39 0.08
CA ALA A 145 -6.01 5.22 0.76
C ALA A 145 -5.39 6.09 1.88
N LEU A 146 -4.39 5.60 2.63
CA LEU A 146 -3.62 6.47 3.54
C LEU A 146 -2.86 7.58 2.81
N GLY A 147 -2.29 7.26 1.64
CA GLY A 147 -1.67 8.25 0.76
C GLY A 147 -2.68 9.30 0.29
N ALA A 148 -3.90 8.86 -0.09
CA ALA A 148 -5.02 9.73 -0.46
C ALA A 148 -5.41 10.66 0.68
N VAL A 149 -5.53 10.13 1.91
CA VAL A 149 -5.80 10.92 3.11
C VAL A 149 -4.71 11.96 3.32
N PHE A 150 -3.44 11.58 3.22
CA PHE A 150 -2.32 12.53 3.34
C PHE A 150 -2.43 13.66 2.31
N GLY A 151 -2.72 13.34 1.04
CA GLY A 151 -2.95 14.33 0.00
C GLY A 151 -4.12 15.25 0.31
N VAL A 152 -5.29 14.70 0.60
CA VAL A 152 -6.50 15.45 0.96
C VAL A 152 -6.23 16.39 2.14
N THR A 153 -5.53 15.90 3.16
CA THR A 153 -5.20 16.67 4.36
C THR A 153 -4.28 17.85 4.08
N THR A 154 -3.38 17.68 3.12
CA THR A 154 -2.45 18.73 2.70
C THR A 154 -3.17 19.94 2.11
N VAL A 155 -4.35 19.75 1.53
CA VAL A 155 -5.20 20.82 0.99
C VAL A 155 -6.20 21.33 2.01
N ILE A 156 -6.90 20.41 2.68
CA ILE A 156 -7.96 20.76 3.63
C ILE A 156 -7.37 21.53 4.81
N GLY A 157 -6.13 21.22 5.22
CA GLY A 157 -5.48 21.90 6.34
C GLY A 157 -5.36 23.41 6.16
N PRO A 158 -4.64 23.90 5.13
CA PRO A 158 -4.53 25.34 4.89
C PRO A 158 -5.88 26.03 4.66
N LEU A 159 -6.84 25.35 4.01
CA LEU A 159 -8.20 25.87 3.81
C LEU A 159 -8.95 26.05 5.12
N LEU A 160 -8.96 25.03 5.98
CA LEU A 160 -9.61 25.11 7.29
C LEU A 160 -8.88 26.07 8.21
N GLY A 161 -7.55 26.10 8.18
CA GLY A 161 -6.75 27.04 8.97
C GLY A 161 -7.03 28.48 8.59
N GLY A 162 -7.04 28.80 7.29
CA GLY A 162 -7.46 30.10 6.76
C GLY A 162 -8.89 30.45 7.17
N LEU A 163 -9.85 29.54 6.98
CA LEU A 163 -11.24 29.75 7.39
C LEU A 163 -11.38 30.05 8.88
N PHE A 164 -10.63 29.33 9.74
CA PHE A 164 -10.67 29.53 11.19
C PHE A 164 -9.98 30.81 11.63
N THR A 165 -8.91 31.24 10.95
CA THR A 165 -8.29 32.54 11.24
C THR A 165 -9.11 33.71 10.72
N ASP A 166 -9.78 33.55 9.59
CA ASP A 166 -10.48 34.64 8.90
C ASP A 166 -11.87 34.89 9.50
N HIS A 167 -12.57 33.84 9.94
CA HIS A 167 -13.97 33.93 10.40
C HIS A 167 -14.20 33.50 11.86
N LEU A 168 -13.26 32.78 12.47
CA LEU A 168 -13.34 32.34 13.86
C LEU A 168 -12.10 32.82 14.64
N THR A 169 -11.72 32.09 15.69
CA THR A 169 -10.48 32.30 16.45
C THR A 169 -9.49 31.21 16.08
N TRP A 170 -8.19 31.53 16.06
CA TRP A 170 -7.11 30.56 15.84
C TRP A 170 -7.20 29.32 16.76
N ARG A 171 -7.81 29.44 17.94
CA ARG A 171 -8.05 28.32 18.88
C ARG A 171 -8.86 27.18 18.27
N TRP A 172 -9.74 27.46 17.31
CA TRP A 172 -10.53 26.45 16.59
C TRP A 172 -9.68 25.50 15.74
N ALA A 173 -8.47 25.92 15.36
CA ALA A 173 -7.46 25.05 14.76
C ALA A 173 -7.16 23.82 15.62
N PHE A 174 -7.28 23.95 16.94
CA PHE A 174 -7.04 22.86 17.89
C PHE A 174 -8.35 22.19 18.35
N TRP A 175 -9.43 22.95 18.50
CA TRP A 175 -10.73 22.40 18.93
C TRP A 175 -11.33 21.43 17.91
N ILE A 176 -11.09 21.61 16.60
CA ILE A 176 -11.58 20.67 15.57
C ILE A 176 -11.04 19.25 15.75
N ASN A 177 -9.83 19.11 16.32
CA ASN A 177 -9.21 17.82 16.54
C ASN A 177 -9.88 17.03 17.68
N VAL A 178 -10.46 17.72 18.66
CA VAL A 178 -11.06 17.11 19.85
C VAL A 178 -12.19 16.12 19.51
N PRO A 179 -13.26 16.50 18.77
CA PRO A 179 -14.35 15.57 18.47
C PRO A 179 -13.88 14.39 17.63
N VAL A 180 -12.98 14.62 16.67
CA VAL A 180 -12.44 13.56 15.81
C VAL A 180 -11.60 12.57 16.62
N ALA A 181 -10.74 13.05 17.53
CA ALA A 181 -9.93 12.20 18.40
C ALA A 181 -10.78 11.34 19.35
N VAL A 182 -11.89 11.89 19.87
CA VAL A 182 -12.85 11.14 20.69
C VAL A 182 -13.51 10.02 19.88
N VAL A 183 -13.93 10.30 18.64
CA VAL A 183 -14.47 9.28 17.74
C VAL A 183 -13.42 8.20 17.44
N VAL A 184 -12.17 8.59 17.17
CA VAL A 184 -11.06 7.65 16.94
C VAL A 184 -10.82 6.77 18.16
N LEU A 185 -10.82 7.33 19.37
CA LEU A 185 -10.68 6.56 20.62
C LEU A 185 -11.83 5.57 20.80
N GLY A 186 -13.07 6.00 20.53
CA GLY A 186 -14.26 5.14 20.61
C GLY A 186 -14.18 3.97 19.64
N ILE A 187 -13.90 4.24 18.36
CA ILE A 187 -13.76 3.19 17.34
C ILE A 187 -12.56 2.29 17.66
N ALA A 188 -11.42 2.85 18.07
CA ALA A 188 -10.25 2.05 18.42
C ALA A 188 -10.47 1.16 19.66
N ALA A 189 -11.27 1.61 20.63
CA ALA A 189 -11.62 0.80 21.80
C ALA A 189 -12.43 -0.44 21.42
N VAL A 190 -13.42 -0.27 20.54
CA VAL A 190 -14.36 -1.33 20.16
C VAL A 190 -13.80 -2.22 19.04
N ALA A 191 -13.16 -1.64 18.03
CA ALA A 191 -12.84 -2.34 16.79
C ALA A 191 -11.41 -2.91 16.72
N LEU A 192 -10.42 -2.32 17.40
CA LEU A 192 -9.05 -2.88 17.35
C LEU A 192 -9.00 -4.18 18.18
N PRO A 193 -8.64 -5.32 17.57
CA PRO A 193 -8.41 -6.55 18.30
C PRO A 193 -7.13 -6.44 19.15
N GLU A 194 -7.15 -7.00 20.37
CA GLU A 194 -5.91 -7.26 21.11
C GLU A 194 -5.28 -8.54 20.57
N LEU A 195 -4.34 -8.43 19.62
CA LEU A 195 -3.56 -9.60 19.18
C LEU A 195 -2.63 -10.08 20.31
N ALA A 196 -2.57 -11.40 20.48
CA ALA A 196 -1.81 -12.04 21.56
C ALA A 196 -0.29 -11.78 21.45
N ARG A 197 0.29 -11.38 22.59
CA ARG A 197 1.71 -11.05 22.79
C ARG A 197 2.62 -12.21 22.39
N THR A 198 3.62 -11.94 21.56
CA THR A 198 4.68 -12.92 21.27
C THR A 198 6.01 -12.37 21.79
N ALA A 199 6.51 -12.97 22.88
CA ALA A 199 7.77 -12.69 23.59
C ALA A 199 7.87 -11.33 24.31
N ARG A 200 8.72 -11.26 25.35
CA ARG A 200 9.12 -10.03 26.07
C ARG A 200 10.37 -9.48 25.36
N PRO A 201 10.27 -8.49 24.48
CA PRO A 201 11.43 -7.93 23.79
C PRO A 201 12.25 -7.10 24.78
N VAL A 202 13.58 -7.22 24.74
CA VAL A 202 14.45 -6.40 25.59
C VAL A 202 14.60 -5.03 24.93
N LEU A 203 14.10 -3.99 25.62
CA LEU A 203 14.19 -2.61 25.14
C LEU A 203 15.63 -2.13 25.15
N ASP A 204 16.14 -1.74 23.98
CA ASP A 204 17.35 -0.92 23.90
C ASP A 204 16.97 0.55 24.16
N TYR A 205 16.76 0.87 25.44
CA TYR A 205 16.47 2.23 25.86
C TYR A 205 17.59 3.20 25.49
N ALA A 206 18.84 2.73 25.47
CA ALA A 206 19.99 3.55 25.11
C ALA A 206 19.96 3.90 23.62
N GLY A 207 19.74 2.93 22.73
CA GLY A 207 19.59 3.15 21.29
C GLY A 207 18.44 4.11 20.97
N ILE A 208 17.27 3.93 21.60
CA ILE A 208 16.10 4.80 21.44
C ILE A 208 16.39 6.24 21.87
N VAL A 209 17.00 6.44 23.04
CA VAL A 209 17.30 7.78 23.54
C VAL A 209 18.35 8.46 22.67
N LEU A 210 19.39 7.74 22.25
CA LEU A 210 20.46 8.29 21.43
C LEU A 210 19.97 8.67 20.03
N VAL A 211 19.18 7.82 19.35
CA VAL A 211 18.62 8.18 18.04
C VAL A 211 17.66 9.36 18.13
N GLY A 212 16.84 9.39 19.18
CA GLY A 212 15.94 10.51 19.48
C GLY A 212 16.71 11.81 19.69
N LEU A 213 17.72 11.82 20.57
CA LEU A 213 18.55 12.99 20.85
C LEU A 213 19.37 13.44 19.64
N GLY A 214 19.91 12.50 18.86
CA GLY A 214 20.68 12.81 17.65
C GLY A 214 19.81 13.43 16.55
N ALA A 215 18.65 12.83 16.27
CA ALA A 215 17.70 13.38 15.30
C ALA A 215 17.10 14.71 15.79
N ALA A 216 16.83 14.82 17.09
CA ALA A 216 16.34 16.04 17.70
C ALA A 216 17.37 17.17 17.61
N GLY A 217 18.62 16.89 17.96
CA GLY A 217 19.70 17.87 17.87
C GLY A 217 19.96 18.32 16.43
N LEU A 218 19.90 17.42 15.45
CA LEU A 218 20.01 17.80 14.02
C LEU A 218 18.80 18.65 13.58
N THR A 219 17.60 18.29 13.99
CA THR A 219 16.37 19.05 13.69
C THR A 219 16.43 20.44 14.31
N LEU A 220 16.98 20.56 15.53
CA LEU A 220 17.14 21.82 16.24
C LEU A 220 18.23 22.69 15.60
N ALA A 221 19.39 22.10 15.30
CA ALA A 221 20.51 22.78 14.65
C ALA A 221 20.09 23.38 13.31
N THR A 222 19.34 22.62 12.52
CA THR A 222 18.83 23.09 11.22
C THR A 222 17.73 24.12 11.41
N SER A 223 16.77 23.91 12.32
CA SER A 223 15.68 24.85 12.56
C SER A 223 16.15 26.21 13.08
N TRP A 224 17.18 26.27 13.92
CA TRP A 224 17.71 27.52 14.48
C TRP A 224 18.81 28.15 13.61
N GLY A 225 19.48 27.34 12.80
CA GLY A 225 20.55 27.77 11.92
C GLY A 225 20.04 28.75 10.87
N GLY A 226 20.57 29.97 10.89
CA GLY A 226 20.21 31.04 9.96
C GLY A 226 18.90 31.76 10.26
N THR A 227 18.21 31.42 11.36
CA THR A 227 17.00 32.14 11.82
C THR A 227 17.28 32.82 13.17
N THR A 228 17.55 32.03 14.20
CA THR A 228 17.79 32.52 15.58
C THR A 228 19.27 32.71 15.85
N TYR A 229 20.11 31.83 15.30
CA TYR A 229 21.56 31.91 15.43
C TYR A 229 22.23 31.85 14.04
N PRO A 230 23.30 32.62 13.81
CA PRO A 230 24.10 32.46 12.60
C PRO A 230 24.62 31.03 12.46
N TRP A 231 24.76 30.53 11.24
CA TRP A 231 25.31 29.19 10.97
C TRP A 231 26.71 28.98 11.55
N GLY A 232 27.52 30.05 11.62
CA GLY A 232 28.85 30.03 12.23
C GLY A 232 28.87 30.12 13.76
N SER A 233 27.70 30.20 14.41
CA SER A 233 27.61 30.28 15.87
C SER A 233 28.13 29.00 16.52
N ALA A 234 28.88 29.14 17.62
CA ALA A 234 29.34 28.03 18.44
C ALA A 234 28.17 27.14 18.92
N THR A 235 26.97 27.71 19.09
CA THR A 235 25.76 26.95 19.45
C THR A 235 25.31 26.02 18.33
N ILE A 236 25.28 26.47 17.07
CA ILE A 236 24.83 25.67 15.92
C ILE A 236 25.89 24.62 15.58
N ILE A 237 27.16 25.01 15.53
CA ILE A 237 28.27 24.07 15.32
C ILE A 237 28.30 23.05 16.45
N GLY A 238 28.15 23.48 17.71
CA GLY A 238 28.04 22.60 18.87
C GLY A 238 26.88 21.62 18.76
N LEU A 239 25.69 22.07 18.36
CA LEU A 239 24.54 21.19 18.13
C LEU A 239 24.82 20.17 17.02
N PHE A 240 25.43 20.55 15.89
CA PHE A 240 25.81 19.61 14.84
C PHE A 240 26.83 18.58 15.35
N VAL A 241 27.90 19.04 16.02
CA VAL A 241 28.96 18.18 16.54
C VAL A 241 28.40 17.20 17.58
N VAL A 242 27.61 17.69 18.54
CA VAL A 242 26.98 16.86 19.58
C VAL A 242 25.99 15.88 18.95
N SER A 243 25.18 16.31 17.99
CA SER A 243 24.21 15.43 17.32
C SER A 243 24.90 14.32 16.53
N VAL A 244 25.97 14.64 15.80
CA VAL A 244 26.78 13.65 15.10
C VAL A 244 27.46 12.72 16.09
N ALA A 245 28.03 13.23 17.18
CA ALA A 245 28.64 12.41 18.23
C ALA A 245 27.63 11.45 18.88
N VAL A 246 26.40 11.93 19.15
CA VAL A 246 25.29 11.12 19.69
C VAL A 246 24.83 10.08 18.68
N LEU A 247 24.76 10.40 17.39
CA LEU A 247 24.45 9.43 16.34
C LEU A 247 25.55 8.39 16.14
N VAL A 248 26.83 8.77 16.29
CA VAL A 248 27.95 7.83 16.29
C VAL A 248 27.88 6.92 17.52
N ALA A 249 27.58 7.49 18.70
CA ALA A 249 27.34 6.71 19.91
C ALA A 249 26.15 5.76 19.75
N PHE A 250 25.06 6.22 19.12
CA PHE A 250 23.93 5.37 18.72
C PHE A 250 24.41 4.19 17.88
N VAL A 251 25.16 4.42 16.80
CA VAL A 251 25.68 3.34 15.96
C VAL A 251 26.54 2.35 16.76
N VAL A 252 27.36 2.80 17.71
CA VAL A 252 28.19 1.93 18.55
C VAL A 252 27.36 1.09 19.52
N VAL A 253 26.36 1.70 20.17
CA VAL A 253 25.43 1.01 21.09
C VAL A 253 24.58 0.01 20.34
N GLU A 254 24.04 0.41 19.21
CA GLU A 254 23.16 -0.39 18.36
C GLU A 254 23.87 -1.63 17.80
N ARG A 255 25.18 -1.55 17.52
CA ARG A 255 25.99 -2.71 17.12
C ARG A 255 26.15 -3.75 18.23
N ARG A 256 26.00 -3.35 19.50
CA ARG A 256 26.16 -4.20 20.69
C ARG A 256 24.83 -4.62 21.30
N ALA A 257 23.72 -3.98 20.92
CA ALA A 257 22.40 -4.28 21.43
C ALA A 257 21.93 -5.66 20.98
N ALA A 258 21.33 -6.42 21.89
CA ALA A 258 20.75 -7.73 21.60
C ALA A 258 19.54 -7.63 20.66
N GLU A 259 18.79 -6.54 20.74
CA GLU A 259 17.67 -6.23 19.84
C GLU A 259 17.71 -4.75 19.40
N PRO A 260 18.45 -4.43 18.33
CA PRO A 260 18.57 -3.06 17.83
C PRO A 260 17.21 -2.47 17.37
N VAL A 261 17.00 -1.17 17.62
CA VAL A 261 15.90 -0.32 17.12
C VAL A 261 15.90 -0.21 15.59
N LEU A 262 17.09 -0.06 14.99
CA LEU A 262 17.34 -0.02 13.56
C LEU A 262 18.56 -0.92 13.26
N PRO A 263 18.35 -2.21 12.99
CA PRO A 263 19.42 -3.18 12.79
C PRO A 263 20.38 -2.69 11.71
N ILE A 264 21.62 -2.38 12.09
CA ILE A 264 22.63 -1.84 11.16
C ILE A 264 22.90 -2.82 10.00
N ARG A 265 22.63 -4.11 10.21
CA ARG A 265 22.61 -5.14 9.15
C ARG A 265 21.75 -4.76 7.95
N LEU A 266 20.64 -4.03 8.14
CA LEU A 266 19.76 -3.59 7.07
C LEU A 266 20.48 -2.62 6.11
N PHE A 267 21.36 -1.75 6.63
CA PHE A 267 22.17 -0.85 5.80
C PHE A 267 23.28 -1.56 5.03
N GLY A 268 23.61 -2.81 5.40
CA GLY A 268 24.44 -3.70 4.59
C GLY A 268 23.80 -4.02 3.23
N ASN A 269 22.46 -3.92 3.13
CA ASN A 269 21.77 -4.05 1.87
C ASN A 269 21.75 -2.70 1.13
N PRO A 270 22.39 -2.58 -0.05
CA PRO A 270 22.45 -1.32 -0.79
C PRO A 270 21.07 -0.81 -1.21
N VAL A 271 20.09 -1.69 -1.40
CA VAL A 271 18.71 -1.30 -1.75
C VAL A 271 18.05 -0.55 -0.61
N PHE A 272 18.19 -1.05 0.62
CA PHE A 272 17.64 -0.40 1.82
C PHE A 272 18.28 0.97 2.04
N THR A 273 19.62 1.05 1.97
CA THR A 273 20.36 2.30 2.14
C THR A 273 19.95 3.36 1.11
N VAL A 274 19.87 2.99 -0.18
CA VAL A 274 19.42 3.91 -1.23
C VAL A 274 17.98 4.35 -0.97
N CYS A 275 17.09 3.46 -0.53
CA CYS A 275 15.69 3.84 -0.24
C CYS A 275 15.58 4.83 0.93
N CYS A 276 16.38 4.66 1.98
CA CYS A 276 16.44 5.60 3.10
C CYS A 276 16.90 6.99 2.64
N VAL A 277 17.97 7.07 1.84
CA VAL A 277 18.47 8.36 1.34
C VAL A 277 17.48 9.02 0.38
N LEU A 278 16.88 8.26 -0.54
CA LEU A 278 15.83 8.79 -1.42
C LEU A 278 14.62 9.28 -0.63
N SER A 279 14.26 8.59 0.46
CA SER A 279 13.15 9.00 1.32
C SER A 279 13.46 10.30 2.07
N PHE A 280 14.71 10.51 2.49
CA PHE A 280 15.18 11.80 2.99
C PHE A 280 15.02 12.90 1.93
N VAL A 281 15.44 12.66 0.68
CA VAL A 281 15.30 13.65 -0.41
C VAL A 281 13.83 13.98 -0.70
N VAL A 282 12.96 12.96 -0.73
CA VAL A 282 11.50 13.15 -0.88
C VAL A 282 10.95 13.97 0.27
N GLY A 283 11.32 13.66 1.51
CA GLY A 283 10.90 14.42 2.69
C GLY A 283 11.33 15.88 2.62
N PHE A 284 12.60 16.12 2.27
CA PHE A 284 13.21 17.44 2.09
C PHE A 284 12.45 18.27 1.06
N ALA A 285 12.19 17.70 -0.12
CA ALA A 285 11.45 18.36 -1.17
C ALA A 285 10.00 18.66 -0.79
N MET A 286 9.33 17.69 -0.16
CA MET A 286 7.91 17.78 0.20
C MET A 286 7.65 18.91 1.19
N LEU A 287 8.37 18.95 2.32
CA LEU A 287 8.11 19.97 3.34
C LEU A 287 8.67 21.34 2.94
N GLY A 288 9.80 21.39 2.22
CA GLY A 288 10.33 22.63 1.67
C GLY A 288 9.34 23.31 0.72
N ALA A 289 8.79 22.55 -0.23
CA ALA A 289 7.79 23.08 -1.17
C ALA A 289 6.49 23.50 -0.46
N LEU A 290 5.93 22.62 0.39
CA LEU A 290 4.66 22.89 1.07
C LEU A 290 4.69 24.12 1.99
N THR A 291 5.86 24.44 2.55
CA THR A 291 6.00 25.58 3.46
C THR A 291 6.10 26.91 2.70
N PHE A 292 6.84 26.96 1.58
CA PHE A 292 7.18 28.22 0.92
C PHE A 292 6.32 28.57 -0.30
N LEU A 293 5.62 27.60 -0.89
CA LEU A 293 4.68 27.86 -1.99
C LEU A 293 3.48 28.74 -1.59
N PRO A 294 2.80 28.50 -0.44
CA PRO A 294 1.74 29.39 0.01
C PRO A 294 2.26 30.81 0.29
N THR A 295 3.48 30.92 0.84
CA THR A 295 4.14 32.22 1.07
C THR A 295 4.36 32.97 -0.24
N PHE A 296 4.80 32.29 -1.31
CA PHE A 296 4.89 32.88 -2.65
C PHE A 296 3.54 33.44 -3.09
N MET A 297 2.49 32.62 -3.06
CA MET A 297 1.16 33.02 -3.51
C MET A 297 0.58 34.19 -2.71
N GLN A 298 0.83 34.23 -1.40
CA GLN A 298 0.30 35.31 -0.56
C GLN A 298 1.06 36.63 -0.76
N PHE A 299 2.40 36.60 -0.79
CA PHE A 299 3.20 37.81 -0.92
C PHE A 299 3.37 38.31 -2.35
N VAL A 300 3.31 37.42 -3.36
CA VAL A 300 3.50 37.77 -4.77
C VAL A 300 2.17 37.94 -5.48
N ASP A 301 1.26 36.97 -5.37
CA ASP A 301 -0.04 37.02 -6.05
C ASP A 301 -1.12 37.79 -5.27
N GLY A 302 -0.85 38.12 -3.99
CA GLY A 302 -1.79 38.82 -3.11
C GLY A 302 -3.02 38.04 -2.71
N VAL A 303 -3.00 36.72 -2.87
CA VAL A 303 -4.17 35.90 -2.58
C VAL A 303 -4.31 35.59 -1.09
N SER A 304 -5.55 35.37 -0.64
CA SER A 304 -5.82 34.96 0.74
C SER A 304 -5.16 33.61 1.08
N ALA A 305 -4.99 33.34 2.38
CA ALA A 305 -4.50 32.06 2.87
C ALA A 305 -5.34 30.89 2.30
N THR A 306 -6.67 31.04 2.31
CA THR A 306 -7.63 30.08 1.75
C THR A 306 -7.40 29.83 0.26
N THR A 307 -7.28 30.90 -0.54
CA THR A 307 -7.04 30.77 -1.99
C THR A 307 -5.65 30.19 -2.30
N SER A 308 -4.61 30.55 -1.53
CA SER A 308 -3.27 29.96 -1.67
C SER A 308 -3.28 28.45 -1.40
N GLY A 309 -4.01 28.02 -0.36
CA GLY A 309 -4.26 26.60 -0.08
C GLY A 309 -4.94 25.90 -1.27
N LEU A 310 -5.99 26.50 -1.82
CA LEU A 310 -6.69 25.97 -3.00
C LEU A 310 -5.75 25.87 -4.22
N ARG A 311 -4.88 26.85 -4.44
CA ARG A 311 -3.92 26.86 -5.57
C ARG A 311 -2.82 25.79 -5.43
N THR A 312 -2.61 25.19 -4.25
CA THR A 312 -1.69 24.05 -4.07
C THR A 312 -2.31 22.70 -4.42
N LEU A 313 -3.62 22.64 -4.71
CA LEU A 313 -4.32 21.42 -5.13
C LEU A 313 -3.67 20.66 -6.28
N PRO A 314 -3.18 21.31 -7.36
CA PRO A 314 -2.55 20.60 -8.47
C PRO A 314 -1.34 19.77 -8.03
N MET A 315 -0.56 20.24 -7.07
CA MET A 315 0.57 19.48 -6.52
C MET A 315 0.09 18.22 -5.82
N VAL A 316 -0.93 18.34 -4.99
CA VAL A 316 -1.54 17.19 -4.30
C VAL A 316 -2.13 16.22 -5.31
N LEU A 317 -2.83 16.71 -6.33
CA LEU A 317 -3.38 15.87 -7.39
C LEU A 317 -2.29 15.08 -8.12
N GLY A 318 -1.19 15.76 -8.50
CA GLY A 318 -0.04 15.13 -9.12
C GLY A 318 0.56 14.04 -8.23
N LEU A 319 0.77 14.35 -6.95
CA LEU A 319 1.28 13.42 -5.96
C LEU A 319 0.38 12.19 -5.82
N LEU A 320 -0.94 12.38 -5.68
CA LEU A 320 -1.88 11.28 -5.52
C LEU A 320 -1.96 10.41 -6.78
N VAL A 321 -2.18 11.02 -7.95
CA VAL A 321 -2.34 10.28 -9.21
C VAL A 321 -1.11 9.45 -9.51
N THR A 322 0.10 10.01 -9.36
CA THR A 322 1.32 9.24 -9.64
C THR A 322 1.69 8.27 -8.53
N SER A 323 1.36 8.56 -7.27
CA SER A 323 1.59 7.63 -6.15
C SER A 323 0.71 6.39 -6.26
N LEU A 324 -0.58 6.56 -6.57
CA LEU A 324 -1.47 5.43 -6.84
C LEU A 324 -1.08 4.71 -8.14
N GLY A 325 -0.82 5.46 -9.22
CA GLY A 325 -0.47 4.89 -10.52
C GLY A 325 0.82 4.07 -10.48
N SER A 326 1.87 4.58 -9.84
CA SER A 326 3.15 3.86 -9.70
C SER A 326 2.99 2.58 -8.89
N GLY A 327 2.24 2.60 -7.78
CA GLY A 327 1.94 1.39 -7.01
C GLY A 327 1.31 0.30 -7.87
N VAL A 328 0.23 0.63 -8.59
CA VAL A 328 -0.48 -0.33 -9.46
C VAL A 328 0.41 -0.86 -10.58
N ILE A 329 1.18 0.00 -11.24
CA ILE A 329 2.06 -0.43 -12.33
C ILE A 329 3.20 -1.30 -11.81
N VAL A 330 3.77 -1.00 -10.64
CA VAL A 330 4.79 -1.85 -10.02
C VAL A 330 4.21 -3.22 -9.68
N GLY A 331 3.01 -3.29 -9.10
CA GLY A 331 2.31 -4.54 -8.80
C GLY A 331 1.98 -5.38 -10.03
N ARG A 332 1.78 -4.75 -11.21
CA ARG A 332 1.53 -5.45 -12.48
C ARG A 332 2.81 -5.86 -13.20
N THR A 333 3.81 -4.98 -13.24
CA THR A 333 5.00 -5.16 -14.08
C THR A 333 6.14 -5.86 -13.36
N GLY A 334 6.15 -5.86 -12.03
CA GLY A 334 7.28 -6.35 -11.24
C GLY A 334 8.51 -5.43 -11.30
N ARG A 335 8.41 -4.26 -11.95
CA ARG A 335 9.55 -3.37 -12.23
C ARG A 335 9.43 -2.05 -11.49
N TYR A 336 10.08 -1.94 -10.33
CA TYR A 336 10.01 -0.72 -9.53
C TYR A 336 11.11 0.32 -9.83
N LYS A 337 12.26 -0.08 -10.37
CA LYS A 337 13.45 0.79 -10.48
C LYS A 337 13.20 2.09 -11.26
N ILE A 338 12.34 2.04 -12.28
CA ILE A 338 12.04 3.19 -13.15
C ILE A 338 11.33 4.32 -12.36
N PHE A 339 10.52 3.99 -11.35
CA PHE A 339 9.68 4.98 -10.67
C PHE A 339 10.46 5.94 -9.77
N PRO A 340 11.38 5.51 -8.88
CA PRO A 340 12.20 6.45 -8.11
C PRO A 340 13.13 7.29 -8.99
N ILE A 341 13.62 6.74 -10.11
CA ILE A 341 14.45 7.48 -11.08
C ILE A 341 13.61 8.56 -11.77
N ALA A 342 12.47 8.18 -12.35
CA ALA A 342 11.56 9.13 -12.98
C ALA A 342 11.05 10.17 -11.97
N GLY A 343 10.70 9.76 -10.75
CA GLY A 343 10.19 10.63 -9.70
C GLY A 343 11.20 11.69 -9.28
N THR A 344 12.46 11.30 -9.04
CA THR A 344 13.53 12.25 -8.70
C THR A 344 13.92 13.17 -9.87
N ALA A 345 13.91 12.67 -11.11
CA ALA A 345 14.11 13.51 -12.30
C ALA A 345 12.99 14.54 -12.48
N ILE A 346 11.73 14.11 -12.34
CA ILE A 346 10.55 14.98 -12.43
C ILE A 346 10.54 15.99 -11.28
N MET A 347 10.97 15.60 -10.09
CA MET A 347 11.10 16.52 -8.95
C MET A 347 12.18 17.58 -9.19
N ALA A 348 13.33 17.20 -9.75
CA ALA A 348 14.38 18.15 -10.14
C ALA A 348 13.86 19.13 -11.21
N LEU A 349 13.14 18.63 -12.21
CA LEU A 349 12.46 19.46 -13.20
C LEU A 349 11.44 20.39 -12.55
N GLY A 350 10.63 19.89 -11.61
CA GLY A 350 9.65 20.67 -10.85
C GLY A 350 10.29 21.85 -10.12
N PHE A 351 11.41 21.64 -9.43
CA PHE A 351 12.13 22.73 -8.77
C PHE A 351 12.70 23.76 -9.75
N VAL A 352 13.24 23.31 -10.89
CA VAL A 352 13.71 24.23 -11.95
C VAL A 352 12.55 25.02 -12.55
N LEU A 353 11.39 24.41 -12.75
CA LEU A 353 10.20 25.11 -13.23
C LEU A 353 9.70 26.14 -12.22
N LEU A 354 9.62 25.77 -10.94
CA LEU A 354 9.25 26.69 -9.86
C LEU A 354 10.22 27.87 -9.73
N SER A 355 11.51 27.67 -10.00
CA SER A 355 12.50 28.76 -10.00
C SER A 355 12.33 29.79 -11.12
N ARG A 356 11.48 29.51 -12.11
CA ARG A 356 11.14 30.46 -13.20
C ARG A 356 9.84 31.22 -12.92
N MET A 357 9.29 31.09 -11.73
CA MET A 357 8.09 31.83 -11.36
C MET A 357 8.46 33.26 -10.97
N ASP A 358 7.88 34.22 -11.67
CA ASP A 358 7.95 35.64 -11.36
C ASP A 358 6.54 36.18 -11.04
N ALA A 359 6.44 37.46 -10.67
CA ALA A 359 5.18 38.11 -10.31
C ALA A 359 4.11 38.08 -11.42
N ASP A 360 4.53 38.02 -12.69
CA ASP A 360 3.63 37.96 -13.84
C ASP A 360 3.18 36.53 -14.22
N THR A 361 3.57 35.52 -13.44
CA THR A 361 3.29 34.13 -13.78
C THR A 361 1.79 33.83 -13.67
N SER A 362 1.17 33.41 -14.77
CA SER A 362 -0.24 33.03 -14.76
C SER A 362 -0.52 31.83 -13.83
N THR A 363 -1.70 31.82 -13.19
CA THR A 363 -2.13 30.76 -12.28
C THR A 363 -2.16 29.38 -12.94
N LEU A 364 -2.41 29.31 -14.26
CA LEU A 364 -2.37 28.06 -15.02
C LEU A 364 -0.96 27.48 -15.06
N VAL A 365 0.05 28.31 -15.35
CA VAL A 365 1.45 27.89 -15.42
C VAL A 365 1.96 27.45 -14.05
N GLN A 366 1.64 28.22 -13.00
CA GLN A 366 1.92 27.84 -11.62
C GLN A 366 1.30 26.48 -11.25
N SER A 367 0.03 26.26 -11.63
CA SER A 367 -0.66 24.98 -11.40
C SER A 367 0.01 23.81 -12.11
N LEU A 368 0.52 24.01 -13.33
CA LEU A 368 1.27 22.98 -14.07
C LEU A 368 2.60 22.66 -13.39
N TYR A 369 3.34 23.67 -12.91
CA TYR A 369 4.62 23.45 -12.22
C TYR A 369 4.43 22.69 -10.91
N LEU A 370 3.39 23.05 -10.17
CA LEU A 370 2.95 22.35 -8.96
C LEU A 370 2.58 20.90 -9.25
N LEU A 371 1.80 20.65 -10.30
CA LEU A 371 1.43 19.30 -10.74
C LEU A 371 2.67 18.45 -11.06
N VAL A 372 3.65 19.02 -11.76
CA VAL A 372 4.92 18.35 -12.09
C VAL A 372 5.71 18.01 -10.82
N LEU A 373 5.88 18.96 -9.90
CA LEU A 373 6.59 18.69 -8.64
C LEU A 373 5.88 17.60 -7.82
N GLY A 374 4.56 17.72 -7.68
CA GLY A 374 3.71 16.74 -6.99
C GLY A 374 3.85 15.34 -7.60
N ALA A 375 3.79 15.25 -8.93
CA ALA A 375 3.98 14.01 -9.66
C ALA A 375 5.33 13.34 -9.33
N GLY A 376 6.42 14.11 -9.26
CA GLY A 376 7.75 13.61 -8.89
C GLY A 376 7.82 13.03 -7.48
N ILE A 377 7.23 13.74 -6.51
CA ILE A 377 7.11 13.29 -5.11
C ILE A 377 6.30 11.99 -5.04
N GLY A 378 5.14 11.94 -5.70
CA GLY A 378 4.24 10.78 -5.69
C GLY A 378 4.84 9.50 -6.28
N LEU A 379 5.57 9.61 -7.40
CA LEU A 379 6.26 8.48 -8.05
C LEU A 379 7.31 7.81 -7.15
N SER A 380 7.90 8.57 -6.23
CA SER A 380 8.94 8.08 -5.34
C SER A 380 8.37 7.59 -4.02
N MET A 381 7.45 8.36 -3.42
CA MET A 381 7.04 8.21 -2.02
C MET A 381 6.57 6.80 -1.66
N GLN A 382 5.63 6.22 -2.41
CA GLN A 382 5.11 4.88 -2.09
C GLN A 382 6.00 3.75 -2.58
N VAL A 383 6.69 3.94 -3.70
CA VAL A 383 7.54 2.90 -4.28
C VAL A 383 8.72 2.59 -3.35
N LEU A 384 9.31 3.58 -2.69
CA LEU A 384 10.42 3.37 -1.75
C LEU A 384 10.01 2.49 -0.56
N VAL A 385 8.82 2.70 -0.02
CA VAL A 385 8.26 1.89 1.08
C VAL A 385 8.03 0.45 0.60
N LEU A 386 7.41 0.29 -0.56
CA LEU A 386 7.15 -1.03 -1.15
C LEU A 386 8.45 -1.82 -1.42
N VAL A 387 9.48 -1.15 -1.95
CA VAL A 387 10.78 -1.77 -2.25
C VAL A 387 11.45 -2.29 -0.99
N VAL A 388 11.49 -1.46 0.07
CA VAL A 388 12.05 -1.88 1.35
C VAL A 388 11.29 -3.05 1.93
N GLN A 389 9.96 -2.98 1.89
CA GLN A 389 9.11 -4.05 2.40
C GLN A 389 9.29 -5.38 1.64
N ASN A 390 9.60 -5.34 0.35
CA ASN A 390 9.90 -6.53 -0.45
C ASN A 390 11.32 -7.08 -0.22
N THR A 391 12.27 -6.24 0.17
CA THR A 391 13.70 -6.60 0.23
C THR A 391 14.10 -7.18 1.59
N VAL A 392 13.36 -6.88 2.66
CA VAL A 392 13.68 -7.33 4.02
C VAL A 392 12.93 -8.59 4.42
N ASP A 393 13.46 -9.29 5.41
CA ASP A 393 12.77 -10.42 6.02
C ASP A 393 11.52 -9.96 6.78
N PHE A 394 10.51 -10.83 6.86
CA PHE A 394 9.23 -10.51 7.49
C PHE A 394 9.36 -10.06 8.95
N THR A 395 10.36 -10.56 9.68
CA THR A 395 10.63 -10.17 11.07
C THR A 395 11.12 -8.72 11.19
N ASP A 396 11.75 -8.21 10.13
CA ASP A 396 12.36 -6.87 10.09
C ASP A 396 11.46 -5.86 9.36
N LEU A 397 10.29 -6.28 8.86
CA LEU A 397 9.39 -5.49 8.03
C LEU A 397 8.94 -4.19 8.69
N GLY A 398 8.54 -4.27 9.96
CA GLY A 398 8.10 -3.13 10.76
C GLY A 398 9.22 -2.11 10.92
N VAL A 399 10.40 -2.59 11.34
CA VAL A 399 11.60 -1.78 11.58
C VAL A 399 12.12 -1.12 10.31
N ALA A 400 12.11 -1.84 9.19
CA ALA A 400 12.55 -1.32 7.91
C ALA A 400 11.61 -0.22 7.38
N THR A 401 10.29 -0.42 7.51
CA THR A 401 9.27 0.57 7.12
C THR A 401 9.36 1.83 7.98
N SER A 402 9.53 1.67 9.29
CA SER A 402 9.71 2.80 10.20
C SER A 402 11.03 3.53 9.93
N GLY A 403 12.10 2.81 9.58
CA GLY A 403 13.38 3.40 9.18
C GLY A 403 13.25 4.34 7.99
N VAL A 404 12.61 3.88 6.90
CA VAL A 404 12.35 4.70 5.70
C VAL A 404 11.53 5.96 6.06
N THR A 405 10.50 5.80 6.89
CA THR A 405 9.65 6.91 7.34
C THR A 405 10.40 7.89 8.24
N PHE A 406 11.29 7.38 9.09
CA PHE A 406 12.14 8.17 9.97
C PHE A 406 13.09 9.05 9.15
N PHE A 407 13.82 8.49 8.18
CA PHE A 407 14.69 9.28 7.29
C PHE A 407 13.91 10.32 6.48
N ARG A 408 12.69 9.99 6.04
CA ARG A 408 11.79 10.95 5.40
C ARG A 408 11.44 12.11 6.31
N THR A 409 11.09 11.84 7.57
CA THR A 409 10.72 12.86 8.57
C THR A 409 11.90 13.77 8.91
N ILE A 410 13.11 13.21 9.05
CA ILE A 410 14.34 13.98 9.19
C ILE A 410 14.54 14.87 7.94
N GLY A 411 14.41 14.28 6.74
CA GLY A 411 14.51 15.01 5.48
C GLY A 411 13.58 16.20 5.43
N SER A 412 12.30 16.01 5.81
CA SER A 412 11.32 17.08 5.91
C SER A 412 11.76 18.21 6.83
N SER A 413 12.27 17.89 8.02
CA SER A 413 12.78 18.89 8.96
C SER A 413 13.96 19.69 8.37
N PHE A 414 14.91 19.01 7.74
CA PHE A 414 16.03 19.65 7.04
C PHE A 414 15.56 20.53 5.88
N GLY A 415 14.55 20.08 5.13
CA GLY A 415 13.95 20.82 4.02
C GLY A 415 13.37 22.15 4.47
N ALA A 416 12.51 22.14 5.50
CA ALA A 416 11.92 23.36 6.04
C ALA A 416 12.98 24.34 6.58
N ALA A 417 13.96 23.82 7.31
CA ALA A 417 15.05 24.61 7.87
C ALA A 417 15.96 25.25 6.81
N ILE A 418 16.46 24.45 5.87
CA ILE A 418 17.38 24.94 4.83
C ILE A 418 16.66 25.94 3.93
N PHE A 419 15.43 25.64 3.48
CA PHE A 419 14.65 26.58 2.69
C PHE A 419 14.38 27.87 3.47
N GLY A 420 14.00 27.78 4.75
CA GLY A 420 13.76 28.95 5.59
C GLY A 420 14.98 29.81 5.78
N SER A 421 16.14 29.19 6.03
CA SER A 421 17.40 29.92 6.13
C SER A 421 17.80 30.58 4.80
N MET A 422 17.64 29.89 3.66
CA MET A 422 17.93 30.45 2.35
C MET A 422 16.98 31.61 2.04
N PHE A 423 15.69 31.44 2.30
CA PHE A 423 14.68 32.47 2.12
C PHE A 423 14.99 33.71 2.96
N ALA A 424 15.26 33.55 4.25
CA ALA A 424 15.62 34.65 5.14
C ALA A 424 16.89 35.38 4.65
N ASN A 425 17.97 34.66 4.33
CA ASN A 425 19.19 35.27 3.83
C ASN A 425 18.99 36.00 2.49
N PHE A 426 18.18 35.45 1.59
CA PHE A 426 17.89 36.09 0.31
C PHE A 426 17.00 37.31 0.47
N LEU A 427 16.04 37.25 1.39
CA LEU A 427 15.13 38.34 1.68
C LEU A 427 15.86 39.47 2.42
N ASP A 428 16.65 39.18 3.46
CA ASP A 428 17.44 40.17 4.21
C ASP A 428 18.41 40.96 3.34
N ASN A 429 18.93 40.36 2.27
CA ASN A 429 19.81 41.02 1.32
C ASN A 429 19.07 41.92 0.31
N ARG A 430 17.76 41.72 0.09
CA ARG A 430 16.97 42.43 -0.94
C ARG A 430 15.96 43.40 -0.37
N LEU A 431 15.30 43.00 0.71
CA LEU A 431 14.20 43.71 1.35
C LEU A 431 14.61 45.11 1.82
N PRO A 432 15.81 45.37 2.40
CA PRO A 432 16.20 46.73 2.78
C PRO A 432 16.27 47.70 1.59
N ALA A 433 16.81 47.24 0.45
CA ALA A 433 16.88 48.05 -0.77
C ALA A 433 15.50 48.30 -1.37
N ALA A 434 14.63 47.29 -1.38
CA ALA A 434 13.25 47.39 -1.85
C ALA A 434 12.38 48.29 -0.95
N MET A 435 12.56 48.24 0.37
CA MET A 435 11.91 49.12 1.33
C MET A 435 12.37 50.58 1.15
N ALA A 436 13.66 50.79 0.95
CA ALA A 436 14.23 52.12 0.73
C ALA A 436 13.76 52.75 -0.59
N SER A 437 13.57 51.95 -1.65
CA SER A 437 13.09 52.44 -2.95
C SER A 437 11.58 52.65 -3.00
N SER A 438 10.80 51.84 -2.28
CA SER A 438 9.33 51.94 -2.24
C SER A 438 8.83 53.04 -1.29
N GLY A 439 9.55 53.34 -0.21
CA GLY A 439 9.07 54.22 0.86
C GLY A 439 7.90 53.61 1.65
N ALA A 440 7.68 52.30 1.55
CA ALA A 440 6.59 51.61 2.21
C ALA A 440 6.75 51.61 3.74
N PRO A 441 5.63 51.53 4.51
CA PRO A 441 5.70 51.29 5.94
C PRO A 441 6.30 49.90 6.23
N PRO A 442 7.06 49.73 7.34
CA PRO A 442 7.69 48.44 7.70
C PRO A 442 6.70 47.27 7.83
N GLU A 443 5.43 47.56 8.12
CA GLU A 443 4.36 46.56 8.20
C GLU A 443 4.11 45.86 6.85
N ALA A 444 4.32 46.54 5.72
CA ALA A 444 4.19 45.96 4.39
C ALA A 444 5.22 44.87 4.11
N ALA A 445 6.36 44.89 4.81
CA ALA A 445 7.39 43.88 4.67
C ALA A 445 7.02 42.55 5.37
N THR A 446 6.04 42.55 6.28
CA THR A 446 5.72 41.39 7.13
C THR A 446 4.28 40.91 6.98
N SER A 447 3.38 41.76 6.46
CA SER A 447 1.98 41.42 6.21
C SER A 447 1.65 41.47 4.71
N PRO A 448 1.25 40.34 4.10
CA PRO A 448 0.80 40.30 2.70
C PRO A 448 -0.38 41.23 2.43
N GLN A 449 -1.27 41.37 3.41
CA GLN A 449 -2.48 42.19 3.31
C GLN A 449 -2.15 43.68 3.40
N ALA A 450 -1.17 44.07 4.23
CA ALA A 450 -0.68 45.44 4.28
C ALA A 450 0.04 45.80 2.98
N LEU A 451 0.81 44.87 2.42
CA LEU A 451 1.52 45.04 1.15
C LEU A 451 0.56 45.29 -0.02
N HIS A 452 -0.48 44.46 -0.16
CA HIS A 452 -1.44 44.57 -1.27
C HIS A 452 -2.47 45.69 -1.13
N ARG A 453 -2.51 46.38 0.02
CA ARG A 453 -3.30 47.61 0.21
C ARG A 453 -2.57 48.86 -0.30
N LEU A 454 -1.26 48.77 -0.53
CA LEU A 454 -0.46 49.88 -1.04
C LEU A 454 -0.66 50.05 -2.55
N PRO A 455 -0.42 51.26 -3.10
CA PRO A 455 -0.32 51.46 -4.54
C PRO A 455 0.68 50.49 -5.15
N GLN A 456 0.39 49.97 -6.36
CA GLN A 456 1.23 48.97 -7.02
C GLN A 456 2.68 49.42 -7.17
N ASP A 457 2.90 50.71 -7.41
CA ASP A 457 4.21 51.35 -7.57
C ASP A 457 5.07 51.24 -6.30
N VAL A 458 4.43 51.21 -5.13
CA VAL A 458 5.06 51.07 -3.80
C VAL A 458 5.20 49.60 -3.43
N ALA A 459 4.24 48.75 -3.80
CA ALA A 459 4.26 47.33 -3.48
C ALA A 459 5.22 46.52 -4.37
N ALA A 460 5.37 46.89 -5.66
CA ALA A 460 6.12 46.13 -6.67
C ALA A 460 7.57 45.83 -6.27
N PRO A 461 8.38 46.77 -5.76
CA PRO A 461 9.76 46.47 -5.36
C PRO A 461 9.86 45.41 -4.25
N ILE A 462 8.89 45.39 -3.33
CA ILE A 462 8.83 44.42 -2.25
C ILE A 462 8.35 43.07 -2.79
N ILE A 463 7.30 43.06 -3.63
CA ILE A 463 6.79 41.85 -4.29
C ILE A 463 7.90 41.18 -5.10
N ASP A 464 8.65 41.93 -5.90
CA ASP A 464 9.78 41.44 -6.68
C ASP A 464 10.86 40.86 -5.77
N ALA A 465 11.22 41.53 -4.67
CA ALA A 465 12.19 41.01 -3.72
C ALA A 465 11.76 39.66 -3.11
N TYR A 466 10.47 39.47 -2.85
CA TYR A 466 9.91 38.21 -2.37
C TYR A 466 9.91 37.12 -3.47
N ALA A 467 9.46 37.45 -4.69
CA ALA A 467 9.45 36.54 -5.83
C ALA A 467 10.86 36.04 -6.15
N ASP A 468 11.82 36.96 -6.28
CA ASP A 468 13.22 36.66 -6.62
C ASP A 468 13.90 35.81 -5.55
N SER A 469 13.59 36.08 -4.27
CA SER A 469 14.13 35.31 -3.14
C SER A 469 13.62 33.87 -3.16
N LEU A 470 12.31 33.67 -3.32
CA LEU A 470 11.70 32.34 -3.35
C LEU A 470 12.10 31.53 -4.60
N SER A 471 12.17 32.18 -5.76
CA SER A 471 12.61 31.54 -7.00
C SER A 471 14.06 31.05 -6.90
N ARG A 472 14.93 31.80 -6.22
CA ARG A 472 16.29 31.32 -5.90
C ARG A 472 16.27 30.15 -4.93
N VAL A 473 15.44 30.15 -3.89
CA VAL A 473 15.32 29.00 -2.98
C VAL A 473 14.94 27.73 -3.77
N PHE A 474 13.96 27.81 -4.67
CA PHE A 474 13.57 26.67 -5.50
C PHE A 474 14.69 26.22 -6.44
N LEU A 475 15.47 27.15 -7.00
CA LEU A 475 16.63 26.82 -7.82
C LEU A 475 17.69 26.05 -7.03
N PHE A 476 17.98 26.48 -5.80
CA PHE A 476 18.92 25.81 -4.90
C PHE A 476 18.42 24.45 -4.39
N ALA A 477 17.12 24.19 -4.45
CA ALA A 477 16.55 22.89 -4.14
C ALA A 477 16.73 21.86 -5.27
N ALA A 478 16.85 22.31 -6.52
CA ALA A 478 17.01 21.42 -7.67
C ALA A 478 18.25 20.51 -7.59
N PRO A 479 19.46 20.99 -7.19
CA PRO A 479 20.62 20.14 -6.95
C PRO A 479 20.37 18.98 -5.97
N PHE A 480 19.59 19.19 -4.91
CA PHE A 480 19.26 18.12 -3.96
C PHE A 480 18.42 17.01 -4.63
N ALA A 481 17.46 17.40 -5.48
CA ALA A 481 16.70 16.44 -6.26
C ALA A 481 17.57 15.72 -7.32
N VAL A 482 18.56 16.40 -7.91
CA VAL A 482 19.54 15.80 -8.84
C VAL A 482 20.45 14.79 -8.11
N VAL A 483 20.90 15.09 -6.89
CA VAL A 483 21.62 14.11 -6.06
C VAL A 483 20.73 12.89 -5.80
N GLY A 484 19.45 13.12 -5.48
CA GLY A 484 18.45 12.04 -5.40
C GLY A 484 18.38 11.21 -6.69
N LEU A 485 18.36 11.85 -7.86
CA LEU A 485 18.35 11.18 -9.15
C LEU A 485 19.59 10.32 -9.35
N ILE A 486 20.78 10.86 -9.10
CA ILE A 486 22.04 10.11 -9.21
C ILE A 486 21.99 8.88 -8.31
N LEU A 487 21.53 9.02 -7.07
CA LEU A 487 21.40 7.91 -6.12
C LEU A 487 20.34 6.88 -6.55
N ALA A 488 19.24 7.33 -7.16
CA ALA A 488 18.22 6.45 -7.70
C ALA A 488 18.75 5.55 -8.83
N LEU A 489 19.76 6.00 -9.60
CA LEU A 489 20.39 5.18 -10.63
C LEU A 489 21.12 3.95 -10.03
N PHE A 490 21.69 4.11 -8.84
CA PHE A 490 22.36 3.03 -8.10
C PHE A 490 21.40 2.04 -7.44
N LEU A 491 20.08 2.31 -7.46
CA LEU A 491 19.09 1.37 -6.97
C LEU A 491 19.17 0.07 -7.78
N LYS A 492 19.57 -1.02 -7.12
CA LYS A 492 19.57 -2.36 -7.73
C LYS A 492 18.13 -2.86 -7.80
N GLN A 493 17.75 -3.35 -8.98
CA GLN A 493 16.46 -3.99 -9.17
C GLN A 493 16.55 -5.42 -8.64
N VAL A 494 15.81 -5.70 -7.58
CA VAL A 494 15.58 -7.03 -7.02
C VAL A 494 14.24 -7.50 -7.57
N PRO A 495 14.13 -8.72 -8.10
CA PRO A 495 12.82 -9.24 -8.52
C PRO A 495 11.86 -9.19 -7.32
N LEU A 496 10.64 -8.72 -7.57
CA LEU A 496 9.57 -8.82 -6.57
C LEU A 496 9.36 -10.30 -6.27
N ARG A 497 9.40 -10.70 -4.99
CA ARG A 497 9.13 -12.10 -4.60
C ARG A 497 7.80 -12.51 -5.25
N ASP A 498 7.80 -13.59 -6.05
CA ASP A 498 6.80 -13.99 -7.07
C ASP A 498 5.34 -14.10 -6.60
N ALA A 499 5.10 -13.91 -5.32
CA ALA A 499 3.79 -13.84 -4.73
C ALA A 499 3.09 -12.46 -4.87
N ALA A 500 3.76 -11.44 -5.42
CA ALA A 500 3.17 -10.13 -5.74
C ALA A 500 2.60 -10.01 -7.18
N ALA A 501 3.08 -10.84 -8.12
CA ALA A 501 2.67 -10.76 -9.53
C ALA A 501 1.35 -11.49 -9.86
N ALA A 502 0.89 -12.38 -8.98
CA ALA A 502 -0.24 -13.28 -9.25
C ALA A 502 -1.63 -12.73 -8.88
N GLY A 503 -1.77 -11.45 -8.55
CA GLY A 503 -3.04 -10.88 -8.07
C GLY A 503 -3.40 -9.48 -8.57
N SER A 504 -2.79 -8.96 -9.65
CA SER A 504 -2.92 -7.53 -9.99
C SER A 504 -3.74 -7.25 -11.27
N THR A 505 -4.78 -8.04 -11.56
CA THR A 505 -5.69 -7.72 -12.67
C THR A 505 -6.65 -6.57 -12.35
N ASP A 506 -6.92 -6.27 -11.08
CA ASP A 506 -7.85 -5.19 -10.71
C ASP A 506 -7.12 -3.92 -10.23
N LEU A 507 -7.66 -2.73 -10.57
CA LEU A 507 -7.10 -1.42 -10.23
C LEU A 507 -6.94 -1.20 -8.70
N GLY A 508 -7.59 -2.04 -7.90
CA GLY A 508 -7.48 -2.08 -6.44
C GLY A 508 -6.50 -3.10 -5.85
N GLU A 509 -5.92 -4.01 -6.64
CA GLU A 509 -5.10 -5.13 -6.13
C GLU A 509 -3.60 -5.05 -6.46
N GLY A 510 -3.15 -3.99 -7.17
CA GLY A 510 -1.74 -3.77 -7.56
C GLY A 510 -0.77 -3.45 -6.40
N PHE A 511 -1.15 -3.87 -5.21
CA PHE A 511 -0.74 -3.37 -3.91
C PHE A 511 -0.66 -4.52 -2.89
N GLY A 512 -0.92 -5.75 -3.34
CA GLY A 512 -0.70 -6.97 -2.57
C GLY A 512 0.79 -7.25 -2.42
N MET A 513 1.28 -7.25 -1.20
CA MET A 513 2.59 -7.80 -0.88
C MET A 513 2.56 -9.34 -0.93
N PRO A 514 3.73 -10.00 -1.08
CA PRO A 514 3.81 -11.41 -1.38
C PRO A 514 3.07 -12.25 -0.33
N THR A 515 2.16 -13.08 -0.81
CA THR A 515 1.46 -14.16 -0.10
C THR A 515 2.34 -14.82 0.97
N THR A 516 1.93 -14.74 2.24
CA THR A 516 2.40 -15.55 3.38
C THR A 516 1.89 -17.00 3.31
N ALA A 517 1.65 -17.50 2.10
CA ALA A 517 1.28 -18.89 1.92
C ALA A 517 2.44 -19.74 2.44
N SER A 518 2.15 -20.67 3.36
CA SER A 518 3.13 -21.69 3.77
C SER A 518 3.72 -22.34 2.51
N PRO A 519 4.96 -22.87 2.53
CA PRO A 519 5.55 -23.57 1.38
C PRO A 519 4.59 -24.61 0.78
N GLU A 520 3.79 -25.24 1.63
CA GLU A 520 2.71 -26.17 1.28
C GLU A 520 1.56 -25.53 0.50
N LYS A 521 1.11 -24.33 0.88
CA LYS A 521 0.03 -23.60 0.20
C LYS A 521 0.49 -22.99 -1.12
N LEU A 522 1.76 -22.58 -1.21
CA LEU A 522 2.38 -22.18 -2.47
C LEU A 522 2.46 -23.36 -3.45
N LEU A 523 2.82 -24.54 -2.94
CA LEU A 523 2.83 -25.78 -3.71
C LEU A 523 1.42 -26.15 -4.19
N GLU A 524 0.40 -26.04 -3.34
CA GLU A 524 -1.01 -26.26 -3.74
C GLU A 524 -1.46 -25.33 -4.88
N VAL A 525 -1.12 -24.04 -4.80
CA VAL A 525 -1.49 -23.07 -5.85
C VAL A 525 -0.75 -23.35 -7.16
N ALA A 526 0.53 -23.70 -7.10
CA ALA A 526 1.31 -24.07 -8.28
C ALA A 526 0.75 -25.33 -8.96
N ILE A 527 0.44 -26.36 -8.17
CA ILE A 527 -0.19 -27.61 -8.65
C ILE A 527 -1.57 -27.34 -9.24
N GLY A 528 -2.40 -26.51 -8.58
CA GLY A 528 -3.71 -26.13 -9.10
C GLY A 528 -3.64 -25.43 -10.46
N ARG A 529 -2.67 -24.53 -10.65
CA ARG A 529 -2.42 -23.85 -11.94
C ARG A 529 -1.98 -24.82 -13.03
N ILE A 530 -1.09 -25.75 -12.70
CA ILE A 530 -0.67 -26.84 -13.59
C ILE A 530 -1.88 -27.64 -14.06
N LEU A 531 -2.72 -28.10 -13.13
CA LEU A 531 -3.90 -28.89 -13.43
C LEU A 531 -4.93 -28.10 -14.27
N GLN A 532 -5.07 -26.80 -14.06
CA GLN A 532 -5.94 -25.94 -14.87
C GLN A 532 -5.41 -25.72 -16.29
N ARG A 533 -4.12 -25.42 -16.45
CA ARG A 533 -3.50 -25.20 -17.77
C ARG A 533 -3.46 -26.46 -18.63
N SER A 534 -3.30 -27.63 -17.99
CA SER A 534 -3.23 -28.93 -18.69
C SER A 534 -4.59 -29.55 -19.00
N HIS A 535 -5.71 -28.84 -18.79
CA HIS A 535 -7.08 -29.36 -18.94
C HIS A 535 -7.39 -30.57 -18.03
N GLY A 536 -6.77 -30.66 -16.85
CA GLY A 536 -6.91 -31.76 -15.91
C GLY A 536 -5.95 -32.93 -16.17
N VAL A 537 -6.15 -34.03 -15.45
CA VAL A 537 -5.35 -35.26 -15.60
C VAL A 537 -6.00 -36.15 -16.65
N ASP A 538 -5.28 -36.46 -17.73
CA ASP A 538 -5.72 -37.44 -18.73
C ASP A 538 -5.64 -38.86 -18.16
N LEU A 539 -6.80 -39.44 -17.87
CA LEU A 539 -6.90 -40.77 -17.28
C LEU A 539 -6.44 -41.89 -18.23
N ASP A 540 -6.52 -41.69 -19.55
CA ASP A 540 -5.98 -42.63 -20.55
C ASP A 540 -4.46 -42.63 -20.56
N ALA A 541 -3.83 -41.48 -20.28
CA ALA A 541 -2.38 -41.41 -20.10
C ALA A 541 -1.97 -42.06 -18.77
N VAL A 542 -2.73 -41.84 -17.69
CA VAL A 542 -2.43 -42.40 -16.37
C VAL A 542 -2.56 -43.93 -16.36
N THR A 543 -3.62 -44.52 -16.93
CA THR A 543 -3.78 -45.99 -16.99
C THR A 543 -2.62 -46.66 -17.72
N ARG A 544 -2.16 -46.08 -18.84
CA ARG A 544 -1.02 -46.59 -19.61
C ARG A 544 0.30 -46.45 -18.85
N ALA A 545 0.51 -45.32 -18.18
CA ALA A 545 1.73 -45.04 -17.43
C ALA A 545 1.83 -45.85 -16.13
N SER A 546 0.71 -46.09 -15.43
CA SER A 546 0.67 -46.91 -14.21
C SER A 546 0.65 -48.42 -14.50
N ARG A 547 0.55 -48.82 -15.77
CA ARG A 547 0.29 -50.22 -16.19
C ARG A 547 -0.93 -50.82 -15.46
N SER A 548 -1.93 -49.99 -15.18
CA SER A 548 -3.14 -50.43 -14.47
C SER A 548 -3.89 -51.46 -15.28
N ARG A 549 -4.48 -52.45 -14.61
CA ARG A 549 -5.37 -53.43 -15.22
C ARG A 549 -6.78 -52.87 -15.47
N LEU A 550 -7.04 -51.63 -15.04
CA LEU A 550 -8.33 -50.97 -15.12
C LEU A 550 -8.44 -50.10 -16.38
N ASP A 551 -9.60 -50.13 -17.03
CA ASP A 551 -9.97 -49.15 -18.04
C ASP A 551 -10.20 -47.77 -17.39
N PRO A 552 -10.09 -46.66 -18.15
CA PRO A 552 -10.15 -45.30 -17.60
C PRO A 552 -11.41 -45.02 -16.80
N ALA A 553 -12.55 -45.60 -17.20
CA ALA A 553 -13.82 -45.46 -16.51
C ALA A 553 -13.80 -46.12 -15.11
N ARG A 554 -13.21 -47.31 -14.98
CA ARG A 554 -13.06 -48.00 -13.68
C ARG A 554 -12.01 -47.30 -12.82
N LEU A 555 -10.91 -46.84 -13.39
CA LEU A 555 -9.92 -46.07 -12.64
C LEU A 555 -10.53 -44.76 -12.10
N TRP A 556 -11.33 -44.06 -12.91
CA TRP A 556 -12.06 -42.87 -12.49
C TRP A 556 -13.00 -43.15 -11.31
N ALA A 557 -13.81 -44.21 -11.42
CA ALA A 557 -14.76 -44.59 -10.39
C ALA A 557 -14.04 -44.98 -9.09
N LEU A 558 -12.93 -45.71 -9.19
CA LEU A 558 -12.09 -46.09 -8.05
C LEU A 558 -11.48 -44.86 -7.35
N ILE A 559 -11.02 -43.86 -8.12
CA ILE A 559 -10.55 -42.58 -7.59
C ILE A 559 -11.69 -41.81 -6.92
N GLN A 560 -12.93 -41.85 -7.43
CA GLN A 560 -14.07 -41.24 -6.73
C GLN A 560 -14.34 -41.93 -5.40
N VAL A 561 -14.35 -43.27 -5.34
CA VAL A 561 -14.52 -44.02 -4.09
C VAL A 561 -13.45 -43.60 -3.07
N TYR A 562 -12.18 -43.51 -3.48
CA TYR A 562 -11.11 -43.02 -2.61
C TYR A 562 -11.34 -41.59 -2.11
N ARG A 563 -11.69 -40.67 -3.01
CA ARG A 563 -11.90 -39.25 -2.67
C ARG A 563 -13.03 -39.07 -1.65
N TYR A 564 -14.17 -39.75 -1.82
CA TYR A 564 -15.28 -39.63 -0.89
C TYR A 564 -15.04 -40.40 0.42
N ALA A 565 -14.48 -41.61 0.35
CA ALA A 565 -14.15 -42.39 1.55
C ALA A 565 -13.11 -41.68 2.43
N SER A 566 -12.16 -40.94 1.84
CA SER A 566 -11.16 -40.18 2.60
C SER A 566 -11.73 -38.98 3.38
N VAL A 567 -12.93 -38.50 3.02
CA VAL A 567 -13.58 -37.35 3.69
C VAL A 567 -14.72 -37.80 4.61
N THR A 568 -15.49 -38.81 4.19
CA THR A 568 -16.75 -39.21 4.86
C THR A 568 -16.72 -40.63 5.43
N GLY A 569 -15.60 -41.35 5.28
CA GLY A 569 -15.43 -42.74 5.73
C GLY A 569 -16.03 -43.78 4.79
N THR A 570 -17.09 -43.45 4.04
CA THR A 570 -17.73 -44.32 3.03
C THR A 570 -18.12 -43.50 1.80
N ALA A 571 -18.07 -44.10 0.60
CA ALA A 571 -18.44 -43.40 -0.64
C ALA A 571 -19.87 -43.77 -1.07
N ASP A 572 -20.81 -42.85 -0.89
CA ASP A 572 -22.19 -43.03 -1.36
C ASP A 572 -22.31 -42.69 -2.86
N LEU A 573 -22.88 -43.62 -3.64
CA LEU A 573 -23.07 -43.44 -5.08
C LEU A 573 -24.08 -42.33 -5.40
N ASP A 574 -25.10 -42.14 -4.56
CA ASP A 574 -26.10 -41.09 -4.76
C ASP A 574 -25.45 -39.70 -4.60
N ALA A 575 -24.58 -39.53 -3.60
CA ALA A 575 -23.81 -38.31 -3.42
C ALA A 575 -22.85 -38.01 -4.60
N ILE A 576 -22.23 -39.05 -5.17
CA ILE A 576 -21.34 -38.93 -6.34
C ILE A 576 -22.15 -38.54 -7.60
N ALA A 577 -23.31 -39.16 -7.78
CA ALA A 577 -24.20 -38.90 -8.91
C ALA A 577 -24.73 -37.46 -8.89
N ASP A 578 -25.15 -36.98 -7.73
CA ASP A 578 -25.63 -35.61 -7.52
C ASP A 578 -24.53 -34.57 -7.76
N GLU A 579 -23.30 -34.80 -7.28
CA GLU A 579 -22.17 -33.89 -7.51
C GLU A 579 -21.84 -33.77 -9.00
N ARG A 580 -21.90 -34.88 -9.73
CA ARG A 580 -21.60 -34.94 -11.17
C ARG A 580 -22.78 -34.56 -12.05
N ARG A 581 -23.96 -34.29 -11.46
CA ARG A 581 -25.22 -33.99 -12.17
C ARG A 581 -25.56 -35.03 -13.23
N VAL A 582 -25.31 -36.30 -12.91
CA VAL A 582 -25.65 -37.44 -13.77
C VAL A 582 -26.55 -38.40 -13.00
N PRO A 583 -27.60 -38.96 -13.63
CA PRO A 583 -28.42 -39.98 -13.00
C PRO A 583 -27.58 -41.16 -12.53
N ARG A 584 -27.87 -41.66 -11.32
CA ARG A 584 -27.18 -42.80 -10.71
C ARG A 584 -27.07 -44.01 -11.65
N GLN A 585 -28.12 -44.28 -12.45
CA GLN A 585 -28.18 -45.42 -13.36
C GLN A 585 -27.06 -45.42 -14.41
N ILE A 586 -26.45 -44.26 -14.69
CA ILE A 586 -25.33 -44.14 -15.63
C ILE A 586 -24.02 -44.61 -14.97
N LEU A 587 -23.86 -44.38 -13.66
CA LEU A 587 -22.64 -44.68 -12.93
C LEU A 587 -22.63 -46.12 -12.39
N GLU A 588 -23.80 -46.62 -11.97
CA GLU A 588 -23.99 -47.92 -11.32
C GLU A 588 -23.29 -49.09 -12.05
N PRO A 589 -23.39 -49.26 -13.39
CA PRO A 589 -22.72 -50.37 -14.09
C PRO A 589 -21.19 -50.35 -14.02
N THR A 590 -20.60 -49.18 -13.76
CA THR A 590 -19.14 -49.03 -13.65
C THR A 590 -18.67 -49.34 -12.22
N PHE A 591 -19.46 -48.95 -11.22
CA PHE A 591 -19.19 -49.26 -9.81
C PHE A 591 -19.43 -50.75 -9.52
N ASP A 592 -20.44 -51.37 -10.11
CA ASP A 592 -20.68 -52.82 -9.98
C ASP A 592 -19.53 -53.65 -10.58
N ARG A 593 -18.97 -53.19 -11.71
CA ARG A 593 -17.79 -53.83 -12.32
C ARG A 593 -16.52 -53.67 -11.47
N LEU A 594 -16.41 -52.61 -10.66
CA LEU A 594 -15.31 -52.47 -9.69
C LEU A 594 -15.46 -53.47 -8.54
N VAL A 595 -16.68 -53.70 -8.06
CA VAL A 595 -16.96 -54.67 -7.01
C VAL A 595 -16.75 -56.09 -7.51
N ALA A 596 -17.30 -56.43 -8.68
CA ALA A 596 -17.09 -57.73 -9.31
C ALA A 596 -15.61 -58.03 -9.61
N GLY A 597 -14.82 -57.00 -9.91
CA GLY A 597 -13.37 -57.10 -10.10
C GLY A 597 -12.55 -57.19 -8.80
N GLY A 598 -13.19 -57.12 -7.63
CA GLY A 598 -12.51 -57.20 -6.33
C GLY A 598 -11.75 -55.93 -5.92
N TYR A 599 -12.00 -54.78 -6.56
CA TYR A 599 -11.31 -53.51 -6.28
C TYR A 599 -12.06 -52.64 -5.26
N ALA A 600 -13.35 -52.86 -5.08
CA ALA A 600 -14.19 -52.19 -4.09
C ALA A 600 -15.17 -53.19 -3.45
N THR A 601 -15.65 -52.89 -2.25
CA THR A 601 -16.76 -53.59 -1.60
C THR A 601 -17.95 -52.66 -1.50
N SER A 602 -19.16 -53.19 -1.65
CA SER A 602 -20.41 -52.43 -1.51
C SER A 602 -21.23 -52.97 -0.34
N ALA A 603 -21.73 -52.07 0.50
CA ALA A 603 -22.66 -52.38 1.58
C ALA A 603 -23.77 -51.31 1.59
N GLY A 604 -24.99 -51.70 1.19
CA GLY A 604 -26.17 -50.81 1.24
C GLY A 604 -26.08 -49.56 0.35
N GLY A 605 -25.37 -49.61 -0.78
CA GLY A 605 -25.18 -48.44 -1.67
C GLY A 605 -23.92 -47.61 -1.36
N ALA A 606 -23.26 -47.88 -0.23
CA ALA A 606 -21.97 -47.29 0.11
C ALA A 606 -20.81 -48.18 -0.35
N PHE A 607 -19.77 -47.56 -0.91
CA PHE A 607 -18.58 -48.21 -1.45
C PHE A 607 -17.35 -47.93 -0.59
N SER A 608 -16.51 -48.95 -0.40
CA SER A 608 -15.19 -48.85 0.23
C SER A 608 -14.13 -49.58 -0.58
N LEU A 609 -12.86 -49.19 -0.45
CA LEU A 609 -11.76 -49.79 -1.21
C LEU A 609 -11.30 -51.11 -0.60
N THR A 610 -10.98 -52.09 -1.45
CA THR A 610 -10.21 -53.28 -1.04
C THR A 610 -8.72 -52.96 -1.04
N ALA A 611 -7.89 -53.86 -0.48
CA ALA A 611 -6.43 -53.73 -0.55
C ALA A 611 -5.91 -53.65 -2.01
N ALA A 612 -6.53 -54.39 -2.93
CA ALA A 612 -6.21 -54.33 -4.36
C ALA A 612 -6.61 -52.98 -4.99
N GLY A 613 -7.79 -52.44 -4.64
CA GLY A 613 -8.22 -51.11 -5.08
C GLY A 613 -7.33 -49.99 -4.55
N ALA A 614 -6.93 -50.05 -3.28
CA ALA A 614 -6.01 -49.08 -2.68
C ALA A 614 -4.64 -49.08 -3.38
N ALA A 615 -4.12 -50.25 -3.77
CA ALA A 615 -2.86 -50.36 -4.51
C ALA A 615 -2.92 -49.69 -5.89
N GLU A 616 -4.00 -49.88 -6.65
CA GLU A 616 -4.21 -49.23 -7.94
C GLU A 616 -4.34 -47.70 -7.82
N VAL A 617 -5.06 -47.20 -6.81
CA VAL A 617 -5.17 -45.76 -6.53
C VAL A 617 -3.81 -45.17 -6.17
N ASN A 618 -3.03 -45.85 -5.32
CA ASN A 618 -1.69 -45.40 -4.97
C ASN A 618 -0.77 -45.35 -6.19
N SER A 619 -0.82 -46.35 -7.08
CA SER A 619 -0.07 -46.37 -8.34
C SER A 619 -0.45 -45.19 -9.25
N ALA A 620 -1.74 -44.88 -9.39
CA ALA A 620 -2.19 -43.74 -10.17
C ALA A 620 -1.76 -42.39 -9.57
N ARG A 621 -1.86 -42.24 -8.24
CA ARG A 621 -1.37 -41.04 -7.52
C ARG A 621 0.13 -40.87 -7.69
N ASP A 622 0.86 -41.96 -7.68
CA ASP A 622 2.30 -42.02 -7.86
C ASP A 622 2.73 -41.49 -9.23
N VAL A 623 2.03 -41.90 -10.30
CA VAL A 623 2.29 -41.42 -11.67
C VAL A 623 2.00 -39.92 -11.78
N VAL A 624 0.86 -39.46 -11.24
CA VAL A 624 0.45 -38.05 -11.29
C VAL A 624 1.42 -37.16 -10.49
N ALA A 625 1.84 -37.61 -9.30
CA ALA A 625 2.80 -36.87 -8.48
C ALA A 625 4.16 -36.76 -9.18
N THR A 626 4.65 -37.83 -9.80
CA THR A 626 5.90 -37.79 -10.58
C THR A 626 5.81 -36.82 -11.74
N TRP A 627 4.72 -36.88 -12.53
CA TRP A 627 4.49 -35.96 -13.65
C TRP A 627 4.46 -34.49 -13.20
N ILE A 628 3.75 -34.17 -12.12
CA ILE A 628 3.69 -32.81 -11.56
C ILE A 628 5.05 -32.37 -11.03
N THR A 629 5.81 -33.26 -10.39
CA THR A 629 7.15 -32.96 -9.87
C THR A 629 8.11 -32.63 -11.01
N GLU A 630 8.10 -33.39 -12.09
CA GLU A 630 8.91 -33.11 -13.29
C GLU A 630 8.52 -31.78 -13.95
N MET A 631 7.21 -31.49 -14.03
CA MET A 631 6.74 -30.24 -14.62
C MET A 631 7.08 -29.03 -13.75
N LEU A 632 7.04 -29.17 -12.42
CA LEU A 632 7.53 -28.15 -11.48
C LEU A 632 9.04 -27.94 -11.60
N ALA A 633 9.82 -29.02 -11.75
CA ALA A 633 11.27 -28.96 -11.92
C ALA A 633 11.70 -28.25 -13.22
N GLN A 634 10.85 -28.30 -14.26
CA GLN A 634 11.07 -27.59 -15.53
C GLN A 634 10.47 -26.18 -15.55
N SER A 635 9.63 -25.83 -14.57
CA SER A 635 8.96 -24.53 -14.52
C SER A 635 9.87 -23.46 -13.91
N THR A 636 9.96 -22.31 -14.55
CA THR A 636 10.62 -21.12 -13.98
C THR A 636 9.72 -20.36 -13.00
N GLU A 637 8.44 -20.75 -12.88
CA GLU A 637 7.44 -20.09 -12.02
C GLU A 637 7.47 -20.58 -10.54
N PHE A 638 8.24 -21.62 -10.20
CA PHE A 638 8.34 -22.17 -8.85
C PHE A 638 9.79 -22.52 -8.48
N GLU A 639 10.41 -21.73 -7.58
CA GLU A 639 11.81 -21.94 -7.15
C GLU A 639 12.02 -23.14 -6.21
N GLY A 640 10.95 -23.64 -5.58
CA GLY A 640 11.04 -24.81 -4.71
C GLY A 640 11.36 -26.08 -5.51
N ARG A 641 12.18 -26.97 -4.96
CA ARG A 641 12.34 -28.36 -5.45
C ARG A 641 11.57 -29.30 -4.53
N PRO A 642 10.23 -29.37 -4.66
CA PRO A 642 9.43 -30.16 -3.74
C PRO A 642 9.69 -31.63 -4.02
N ASP A 643 9.84 -32.41 -2.95
CA ASP A 643 9.94 -33.86 -3.09
C ASP A 643 8.56 -34.47 -3.37
N ARG A 644 8.54 -35.68 -3.92
CA ARG A 644 7.34 -36.39 -4.36
C ARG A 644 6.26 -36.48 -3.27
N LEU A 645 6.69 -36.69 -2.01
CA LEU A 645 5.80 -36.75 -0.84
C LEU A 645 5.09 -35.43 -0.57
N GLN A 646 5.76 -34.29 -0.80
CA GLN A 646 5.17 -32.97 -0.60
C GLN A 646 4.10 -32.67 -1.65
N VAL A 647 4.34 -33.09 -2.89
CA VAL A 647 3.36 -32.99 -4.00
C VAL A 647 2.14 -33.86 -3.72
N GLN A 648 2.33 -35.08 -3.24
CA GLN A 648 1.23 -35.96 -2.84
C GLN A 648 0.38 -35.38 -1.70
N GLY A 649 1.03 -34.80 -0.68
CA GLY A 649 0.33 -34.14 0.42
C GLY A 649 -0.48 -32.92 -0.05
N ALA A 650 0.06 -32.13 -0.98
CA ALA A 650 -0.64 -30.99 -1.57
C ALA A 650 -1.85 -31.42 -2.43
N LEU A 651 -1.73 -32.50 -3.21
CA LEU A 651 -2.84 -33.07 -3.96
C LEU A 651 -4.00 -33.52 -3.05
N ASP A 652 -3.70 -34.15 -1.91
CA ASP A 652 -4.72 -34.56 -0.95
C ASP A 652 -5.43 -33.39 -0.28
N ARG A 653 -4.70 -32.31 0.02
CA ARG A 653 -5.29 -31.09 0.59
C ARG A 653 -6.18 -30.37 -0.41
N LEU A 654 -5.75 -30.25 -1.67
CA LEU A 654 -6.56 -29.72 -2.76
C LEU A 654 -7.82 -30.57 -3.01
N ALA A 655 -7.68 -31.90 -3.01
CA ALA A 655 -8.80 -32.80 -3.23
C ALA A 655 -9.86 -32.66 -2.13
N ARG A 656 -9.42 -32.48 -0.87
CA ARG A 656 -10.28 -32.21 0.28
C ARG A 656 -10.94 -30.83 0.23
N SER A 657 -10.19 -29.78 -0.12
CA SER A 657 -10.74 -28.42 -0.18
C SER A 657 -11.87 -28.31 -1.20
N VAL A 658 -11.71 -28.91 -2.39
CA VAL A 658 -12.73 -28.90 -3.45
C VAL A 658 -14.02 -29.62 -3.02
N LEU A 659 -13.92 -30.68 -2.22
CA LEU A 659 -15.08 -31.42 -1.70
C LEU A 659 -15.81 -30.67 -0.59
N LEU A 660 -15.08 -29.92 0.24
CA LEU A 660 -15.65 -29.14 1.36
C LEU A 660 -16.30 -27.84 0.88
N GLU A 661 -15.64 -27.10 -0.04
CA GLU A 661 -16.07 -25.78 -0.51
C GLU A 661 -17.42 -25.80 -1.27
N ARG A 662 -17.82 -26.95 -1.81
CA ARG A 662 -19.12 -27.14 -2.49
C ARG A 662 -20.23 -27.71 -1.60
N ARG A 663 -19.92 -28.18 -0.39
CA ARG A 663 -20.90 -28.66 0.60
C ARG A 663 -21.47 -27.53 1.45
N THR A 664 -20.79 -26.39 1.54
CA THR A 664 -21.36 -25.17 2.10
C THR A 664 -22.48 -24.70 1.15
N PRO A 665 -23.75 -24.64 1.59
CA PRO A 665 -24.79 -24.08 0.75
C PRO A 665 -24.37 -22.65 0.42
N ARG A 666 -24.21 -22.38 -0.87
CA ARG A 666 -24.08 -21.02 -1.38
C ARG A 666 -25.27 -20.27 -0.81
N GLU A 667 -25.01 -19.31 0.08
CA GLU A 667 -26.03 -18.39 0.60
C GLU A 667 -26.98 -18.07 -0.53
N GLU A 668 -28.26 -18.33 -0.29
CA GLU A 668 -29.34 -18.03 -1.20
C GLU A 668 -29.09 -16.66 -1.81
N THR A 669 -29.03 -16.67 -3.14
CA THR A 669 -29.14 -15.51 -4.00
C THR A 669 -29.93 -14.40 -3.34
N ARG A 670 -29.24 -13.30 -3.00
CA ARG A 670 -29.88 -11.98 -2.89
C ARG A 670 -30.90 -11.88 -4.03
N PRO A 671 -32.18 -11.59 -3.78
CA PRO A 671 -33.14 -11.47 -4.86
C PRO A 671 -32.66 -10.35 -5.77
N MET A 672 -32.35 -10.73 -7.00
CA MET A 672 -32.19 -9.82 -8.12
C MET A 672 -33.48 -9.00 -8.17
N LYS A 673 -33.40 -7.68 -7.91
CA LYS A 673 -34.51 -6.76 -8.16
C LYS A 673 -34.77 -6.71 -9.66
N ILE A 674 -35.56 -7.66 -10.14
CA ILE A 674 -36.20 -7.58 -11.45
C ILE A 674 -37.30 -6.52 -11.28
N GLY A 675 -37.23 -5.46 -12.09
CA GLY A 675 -38.27 -4.44 -12.16
C GLY A 675 -39.64 -5.06 -12.39
N ALA A 676 -40.67 -4.44 -11.81
CA ALA A 676 -42.03 -4.93 -11.78
C ALA A 676 -42.55 -5.39 -13.16
N PRO A 677 -43.15 -6.59 -13.27
CA PRO A 677 -43.92 -6.96 -14.44
C PRO A 677 -45.35 -6.35 -14.37
N PRO A 678 -45.95 -5.96 -15.51
CA PRO A 678 -47.34 -5.54 -15.56
C PRO A 678 -48.27 -6.73 -15.28
N ARG A 679 -49.39 -6.46 -14.58
CA ARG A 679 -50.43 -7.45 -14.23
C ARG A 679 -51.16 -8.00 -15.46
N PRO A 680 -51.65 -9.26 -15.42
CA PRO A 680 -52.30 -9.92 -16.56
C PRO A 680 -53.83 -9.78 -16.54
N PRO A 681 -54.52 -10.07 -17.65
CA PRO A 681 -55.90 -10.57 -17.63
C PRO A 681 -55.95 -12.10 -17.87
N VAL A 682 -56.44 -12.77 -16.83
CA VAL A 682 -57.32 -13.95 -16.68
C VAL A 682 -57.70 -14.85 -17.88
N SER A 683 -57.90 -16.14 -17.51
CA SER A 683 -58.70 -17.25 -18.12
C SER A 683 -57.87 -18.31 -18.86
N ASP A 684 -57.68 -19.49 -18.25
CA ASP A 684 -58.52 -20.73 -18.38
C ASP A 684 -57.90 -21.61 -19.49
N LEU A 685 -57.48 -22.87 -19.38
CA LEU A 685 -57.85 -24.03 -18.57
C LEU A 685 -56.74 -25.11 -18.68
N GLU A 686 -56.71 -26.01 -17.69
CA GLU A 686 -56.44 -27.47 -17.79
C GLU A 686 -55.05 -28.04 -18.20
N THR A 687 -54.30 -28.42 -17.16
CA THR A 687 -53.81 -29.79 -16.83
C THR A 687 -53.51 -30.84 -17.93
N THR A 688 -52.34 -31.49 -17.79
CA THR A 688 -52.12 -32.98 -17.81
C THR A 688 -51.13 -33.56 -18.85
N ARG A 689 -50.02 -34.09 -18.32
CA ARG A 689 -49.22 -35.31 -18.64
C ARG A 689 -48.81 -35.66 -20.09
N MET A 690 -47.53 -36.04 -20.22
CA MET A 690 -46.99 -36.90 -21.29
C MET A 690 -47.67 -38.29 -21.34
N ARG A 691 -47.94 -38.81 -22.55
CA ARG A 691 -47.84 -40.25 -22.86
C ARG A 691 -47.63 -40.56 -24.37
N SER A 692 -46.80 -41.58 -24.55
CA SER A 692 -46.35 -42.40 -25.69
C SER A 692 -47.15 -42.59 -27.00
N LEU A 693 -46.41 -42.52 -28.12
CA LEU A 693 -46.30 -43.40 -29.32
C LEU A 693 -47.47 -44.33 -29.74
N SER A 694 -47.90 -44.19 -31.02
CA SER A 694 -48.22 -45.29 -31.97
C SER A 694 -48.59 -44.76 -33.37
N ALA A 695 -48.09 -45.39 -34.44
CA ALA A 695 -48.31 -45.06 -35.86
C ALA A 695 -49.36 -46.01 -36.54
N PRO A 696 -49.59 -45.96 -37.88
CA PRO A 696 -50.76 -45.42 -38.61
C PRO A 696 -51.65 -46.53 -39.28
N PRO A 697 -52.66 -46.25 -40.15
CA PRO A 697 -52.38 -46.15 -41.60
C PRO A 697 -53.38 -45.34 -42.52
N MET A 698 -52.84 -44.94 -43.70
CA MET A 698 -53.43 -44.96 -45.07
C MET A 698 -54.65 -44.10 -45.46
N ALA A 699 -54.47 -43.13 -46.36
CA ALA A 699 -54.62 -43.32 -47.83
C ALA A 699 -54.17 -42.07 -48.62
N SER A 700 -53.57 -42.31 -49.79
CA SER A 700 -53.09 -41.34 -50.79
C SER A 700 -53.93 -41.50 -52.09
N PRO A 701 -53.81 -40.64 -53.13
CA PRO A 701 -52.66 -40.73 -54.06
C PRO A 701 -52.13 -39.42 -54.68
N ARG A 702 -50.79 -39.37 -54.85
CA ARG A 702 -49.93 -38.96 -56.01
C ARG A 702 -50.34 -37.72 -56.86
N MET A 703 -49.45 -36.83 -57.32
CA MET A 703 -48.13 -37.08 -57.92
C MET A 703 -47.36 -35.74 -58.17
N SER A 704 -46.11 -35.62 -57.72
CA SER A 704 -44.93 -35.22 -58.52
C SER A 704 -43.70 -34.98 -57.61
N ASP A 705 -42.59 -35.59 -58.00
CA ASP A 705 -41.25 -35.54 -57.42
C ASP A 705 -40.30 -35.28 -58.62
N PRO A 706 -39.08 -34.73 -58.47
CA PRO A 706 -38.04 -35.57 -57.90
C PRO A 706 -37.02 -34.90 -56.95
N PRO A 707 -36.26 -35.73 -56.21
CA PRO A 707 -35.39 -35.35 -55.10
C PRO A 707 -33.90 -35.50 -55.45
N THR A 708 -32.98 -35.07 -54.56
CA THR A 708 -31.77 -35.84 -54.13
C THR A 708 -30.87 -35.08 -53.15
N ARG A 709 -30.46 -35.79 -52.08
CA ARG A 709 -29.36 -35.56 -51.10
C ARG A 709 -27.95 -35.65 -51.80
N PRO A 710 -26.74 -35.51 -51.17
CA PRO A 710 -26.40 -35.68 -49.73
C PRO A 710 -25.21 -34.87 -49.13
N PHE A 711 -25.01 -35.09 -47.82
CA PHE A 711 -23.81 -34.90 -47.00
C PHE A 711 -22.49 -35.34 -47.68
N ARG A 712 -21.41 -34.55 -47.48
CA ARG A 712 -19.99 -34.95 -47.65
C ARG A 712 -19.05 -34.09 -46.75
N PRO A 713 -17.78 -34.49 -46.54
CA PRO A 713 -17.07 -34.45 -45.26
C PRO A 713 -16.09 -33.28 -45.08
N ARG A 714 -15.56 -33.16 -43.85
CA ARG A 714 -14.40 -32.33 -43.43
C ARG A 714 -13.31 -32.26 -44.50
N ALA A 715 -13.05 -31.06 -45.01
CA ALA A 715 -11.89 -30.75 -45.85
C ALA A 715 -10.76 -30.12 -45.03
N ALA A 716 -9.53 -30.41 -45.47
CA ALA A 716 -8.25 -30.19 -44.82
C ALA A 716 -7.87 -28.72 -44.58
N MET A 717 -7.06 -28.51 -43.54
CA MET A 717 -6.37 -27.28 -43.20
C MET A 717 -5.29 -26.97 -44.25
N PRO A 718 -5.12 -25.72 -44.72
CA PRO A 718 -4.02 -25.37 -45.64
C PRO A 718 -2.66 -25.33 -44.92
N PRO A 719 -1.54 -25.57 -45.64
CA PRO A 719 -0.21 -25.71 -45.04
C PRO A 719 0.37 -24.37 -44.57
N ARG A 720 1.24 -24.44 -43.55
CA ARG A 720 2.01 -23.32 -42.99
C ARG A 720 3.00 -22.74 -44.02
N PRO A 721 3.27 -21.44 -44.00
CA PRO A 721 4.41 -20.88 -44.74
C PRO A 721 5.74 -21.28 -44.09
N GLU A 722 6.71 -21.64 -44.93
CA GLU A 722 8.08 -22.04 -44.57
C GLU A 722 8.89 -20.90 -43.93
N PRO A 723 9.89 -21.22 -43.09
CA PRO A 723 10.80 -20.24 -42.50
C PRO A 723 11.92 -19.82 -43.48
N PRO A 724 12.39 -18.56 -43.44
CA PRO A 724 13.54 -18.15 -44.23
C PRO A 724 14.85 -18.74 -43.71
N ALA A 725 15.78 -18.91 -44.67
CA ALA A 725 16.99 -19.71 -44.64
C ALA A 725 18.01 -19.40 -43.53
N ARG A 726 18.70 -20.47 -43.11
CA ARG A 726 19.92 -20.48 -42.30
C ARG A 726 21.06 -19.68 -42.96
N TYR A 727 21.72 -18.83 -42.19
CA TYR A 727 23.10 -18.40 -42.45
C TYR A 727 24.07 -19.46 -41.88
N PRO A 728 25.22 -19.74 -42.52
CA PRO A 728 26.05 -20.89 -42.20
C PRO A 728 27.05 -20.63 -41.05
N ASP A 729 27.49 -21.75 -40.48
CA ASP A 729 28.51 -21.94 -39.46
C ASP A 729 29.72 -20.99 -39.56
N ARG A 730 30.07 -20.40 -38.42
CA ARG A 730 31.47 -20.13 -38.08
C ARG A 730 31.83 -21.02 -36.89
N GLY A 731 32.76 -21.93 -37.16
CA GLY A 731 33.32 -22.87 -36.20
C GLY A 731 34.14 -22.21 -35.07
N PRO A 732 34.67 -23.03 -34.16
CA PRO A 732 35.27 -22.60 -32.91
C PRO A 732 36.73 -22.18 -33.14
N LEU A 733 37.26 -21.29 -32.29
CA LEU A 733 38.69 -21.28 -31.88
C LEU A 733 38.97 -20.17 -30.85
N ARG A 734 39.57 -20.61 -29.74
CA ARG A 734 40.34 -19.90 -28.69
C ARG A 734 39.62 -19.14 -27.59
#